data_AF-A0A2E6VUN3-F1
#
_entry.id   AF-A0A2E6VUN3-F1
#
_cell.length_a   1.000
_cell.length_b   1.000
_cell.length_c   1.000
_cell.angle_alpha   90.00
_cell.angle_beta   90.00
_cell.angle_gamma   90.00
#
_symmetry.space_group_name_H-M   'P 1'
#
loop_
_entity.id
_entity.type
_entity.pdbx_description
1 polymer ?
#
loop_
_entity_poly.entity_id
_entity_poly.type
_entity_poly.pdbx_seq_one_letter_code
_entity_poly.pdbx_strand_id
1 'polypeptide(L)'
;MSAETGPAHEAGLADDALHFRLTALLKWRRRYFDKSTDASIKDALALLPFFFCSSFKQHGLDVAPPGIQGFKLSSRLRNMRKRMGVPPELDLPKKDTTISALVGHESGEVLDVYLVYRPGAKADALDRVKRRLPIVQSFLSKHGCRVRFFHWETLQGTQKDNALHHLLFKGFFIAGQIPKRFWQKPNSALSADMSWKWFQEASNSPLQQMALFFLLGSRNKTCGDLLWEMVTEVPIPIVADQNLFVLLWAANATSGGNLLTRLLLPLAENENKRAVLLEEMRLINKKNEHKITADNNLETLLLEHHQFVAEGKKVLNNIAPAHRSLAKDFFTIHILSHGVPPLWKPLYQQAMRGYPKLKDNQTPWHIGPQQNPTRNCFEITAPCGAVVARGATAEQAIIRSLFFLFQVYGQIPILPLGNIWRKLGQFFESSKYESKVLMLVDGLEHPGPPNDLLNRGPKRLCTLKETWFCVHPKGRRPSLYCRQSAAGVFTLHRQLASRADVHIQAIQTSGEPILARLNRLLTVMQTALSTNCPLVIEVGGTIWRHHNHRWKQTKEPFAKPNQAISDPEAPDINTFVSPTNAPQRTGQTRVLDCAIRKISENEVFLLFHDPWDFKLTLRRPLSTLNTYLNRIQSWMHDAKTPLALKTHIPNELAVLINKPQSSEPACLPIKISGSFPNARVLTVQDNVFDEKSDKGLKKAIQHLYNVLHDNPELELTVDELSVSLPATKAEVLFRLYAAAEIEKWLTKQINQSAAL
;
A
#
# COMPACT_ATOMS: atom_id res chain seq x y z
N MET A 1 -44.36 -60.94 -26.97
CA MET A 1 -44.42 -59.64 -27.67
C MET A 1 -43.92 -58.55 -26.72
N SER A 2 -42.61 -58.44 -26.59
CA SER A 2 -41.94 -57.32 -25.92
C SER A 2 -41.83 -56.19 -26.93
N ALA A 3 -42.60 -55.11 -26.73
CA ALA A 3 -42.51 -53.93 -27.57
C ALA A 3 -41.14 -53.27 -27.37
N GLU A 4 -40.27 -53.39 -28.38
CA GLU A 4 -39.05 -52.61 -28.48
C GLU A 4 -39.41 -51.13 -28.54
N THR A 5 -39.27 -50.44 -27.41
CA THR A 5 -39.30 -48.99 -27.37
C THR A 5 -37.97 -48.52 -27.96
N GLY A 6 -38.00 -48.09 -29.23
CA GLY A 6 -36.80 -47.71 -29.94
C GLY A 6 -36.06 -46.51 -29.31
N PRO A 7 -34.75 -46.35 -29.60
CA PRO A 7 -33.88 -45.31 -29.02
C PRO A 7 -34.37 -43.87 -29.24
N ALA A 8 -35.23 -43.62 -30.24
CA ALA A 8 -35.86 -42.33 -30.48
C ALA A 8 -36.87 -41.93 -29.38
N HIS A 9 -37.56 -42.90 -28.77
CA HIS A 9 -38.51 -42.65 -27.69
C HIS A 9 -37.79 -42.34 -26.38
N GLU A 10 -36.68 -43.02 -26.10
CA GLU A 10 -35.83 -42.76 -24.92
C GLU A 10 -35.14 -41.39 -25.00
N ALA A 11 -34.65 -40.99 -26.18
CA ALA A 11 -34.08 -39.67 -26.41
C ALA A 11 -35.09 -38.53 -26.18
N GLY A 12 -36.35 -38.72 -26.61
CA GLY A 12 -37.43 -37.75 -26.39
C GLY A 12 -37.81 -37.59 -24.92
N LEU A 13 -37.86 -38.68 -24.15
CA LEU A 13 -38.14 -38.64 -22.70
C LEU A 13 -37.03 -37.95 -21.91
N ALA A 14 -35.77 -38.14 -22.32
CA ALA A 14 -34.61 -37.50 -21.69
C ALA A 14 -34.62 -35.97 -21.87
N ASP A 15 -34.98 -35.50 -23.07
CA ASP A 15 -35.05 -34.06 -23.39
C ASP A 15 -36.18 -33.36 -22.59
N ASP A 16 -37.31 -34.05 -22.41
CA ASP A 16 -38.44 -33.56 -21.62
C ASP A 16 -38.08 -33.45 -20.14
N ALA A 17 -37.42 -34.46 -19.59
CA ALA A 17 -36.96 -34.46 -18.21
C ALA A 17 -35.98 -33.30 -17.96
N LEU A 18 -35.02 -33.08 -18.85
CA LEU A 18 -34.07 -31.97 -18.78
C LEU A 18 -34.78 -30.61 -18.82
N HIS A 19 -35.73 -30.44 -19.73
CA HIS A 19 -36.53 -29.23 -19.84
C HIS A 19 -37.27 -28.88 -18.53
N PHE A 20 -37.91 -29.87 -17.90
CA PHE A 20 -38.59 -29.69 -16.63
C PHE A 20 -37.61 -29.32 -15.51
N ARG A 21 -36.42 -29.95 -15.49
CA ARG A 21 -35.39 -29.69 -14.48
C ARG A 21 -34.77 -28.29 -14.61
N LEU A 22 -34.47 -27.81 -15.81
CA LEU A 22 -34.01 -26.43 -16.04
C LEU A 22 -35.08 -25.39 -15.66
N THR A 23 -36.35 -25.69 -15.92
CA THR A 23 -37.45 -24.82 -15.48
C THR A 23 -37.58 -24.82 -13.96
N ALA A 24 -37.40 -25.99 -13.31
CA ALA A 24 -37.40 -26.11 -11.85
C ALA A 24 -36.23 -25.35 -11.21
N LEU A 25 -35.05 -25.36 -11.84
CA LEU A 25 -33.88 -24.59 -11.43
C LEU A 25 -34.21 -23.10 -11.31
N LEU A 26 -34.77 -22.50 -12.37
CA LEU A 26 -35.15 -21.08 -12.36
C LEU A 26 -36.23 -20.76 -11.32
N LYS A 27 -37.18 -21.68 -11.08
CA LYS A 27 -38.19 -21.55 -10.02
C LYS A 27 -37.58 -21.58 -8.63
N TRP A 28 -36.59 -22.44 -8.40
CA TRP A 28 -35.86 -22.46 -7.13
C TRP A 28 -35.04 -21.19 -6.93
N ARG A 29 -34.35 -20.71 -7.96
CA ARG A 29 -33.63 -19.41 -7.92
C ARG A 29 -34.52 -18.23 -7.61
N ARG A 30 -35.78 -18.24 -8.08
CA ARG A 30 -36.76 -17.22 -7.69
C ARG A 30 -36.95 -17.14 -6.17
N ARG A 31 -36.91 -18.28 -5.47
CA ARG A 31 -37.04 -18.31 -3.99
C ARG A 31 -35.83 -17.67 -3.30
N TYR A 32 -34.63 -17.83 -3.85
CA TYR A 32 -33.42 -17.19 -3.34
C TYR A 32 -33.46 -15.68 -3.59
N PHE A 33 -33.78 -15.27 -4.81
CA PHE A 33 -34.00 -13.87 -5.17
C PHE A 33 -35.04 -13.21 -4.23
N ASP A 34 -36.18 -13.86 -3.99
CA ASP A 34 -37.23 -13.37 -3.10
C ASP A 34 -36.82 -13.26 -1.62
N LYS A 35 -35.69 -13.86 -1.21
CA LYS A 35 -35.11 -13.76 0.14
C LYS A 35 -34.06 -12.65 0.24
N SER A 36 -33.31 -12.39 -0.83
CA SER A 36 -32.24 -11.39 -0.86
C SER A 36 -32.70 -10.01 -1.32
N THR A 37 -33.94 -9.88 -1.79
CA THR A 37 -34.49 -8.66 -2.41
C THR A 37 -35.49 -7.95 -1.50
N ASP A 38 -35.52 -6.61 -1.58
CA ASP A 38 -36.48 -5.77 -0.88
C ASP A 38 -37.94 -6.18 -1.15
N ALA A 39 -38.78 -6.06 -0.11
CA ALA A 39 -40.18 -6.44 -0.17
C ALA A 39 -40.97 -5.68 -1.27
N SER A 40 -40.65 -4.40 -1.50
CA SER A 40 -41.28 -3.58 -2.54
C SER A 40 -40.99 -4.12 -3.95
N ILE A 41 -39.73 -4.44 -4.24
CA ILE A 41 -39.28 -5.00 -5.52
C ILE A 41 -39.88 -6.39 -5.73
N LYS A 42 -39.87 -7.22 -4.68
CA LYS A 42 -40.49 -8.55 -4.69
C LYS A 42 -41.97 -8.50 -5.03
N ASP A 43 -42.72 -7.63 -4.36
CA ASP A 43 -44.16 -7.44 -4.59
C ASP A 43 -44.43 -6.87 -5.99
N ALA A 44 -43.64 -5.89 -6.43
CA ALA A 44 -43.76 -5.31 -7.75
C ALA A 44 -43.51 -6.36 -8.86
N LEU A 45 -42.50 -7.21 -8.69
CA LEU A 45 -42.22 -8.30 -9.64
C LEU A 45 -43.28 -9.41 -9.62
N ALA A 46 -43.87 -9.70 -8.46
CA ALA A 46 -44.98 -10.64 -8.39
C ALA A 46 -46.25 -10.11 -9.10
N LEU A 47 -46.39 -8.79 -9.27
CA LEU A 47 -47.44 -8.15 -10.07
C LEU A 47 -47.10 -8.03 -11.56
N LEU A 48 -45.85 -8.24 -11.98
CA LEU A 48 -45.47 -8.12 -13.39
C LEU A 48 -46.36 -8.96 -14.33
N PRO A 49 -46.68 -10.24 -14.04
CA PRO A 49 -47.58 -11.03 -14.90
C PRO A 49 -49.00 -10.47 -15.00
N PHE A 50 -49.47 -9.76 -13.97
CA PHE A 50 -50.83 -9.17 -13.93
C PHE A 50 -51.01 -8.13 -15.04
N PHE A 51 -49.99 -7.33 -15.33
CA PHE A 51 -50.04 -6.33 -16.41
C PHE A 51 -50.19 -6.94 -17.80
N PHE A 52 -49.81 -8.20 -18.00
CA PHE A 52 -49.96 -8.88 -19.28
C PHE A 52 -51.20 -9.77 -19.33
N CYS A 53 -51.77 -10.15 -18.19
CA CYS A 53 -52.88 -11.10 -18.12
C CYS A 53 -54.25 -10.47 -17.84
N SER A 54 -54.30 -9.15 -17.65
CA SER A 54 -55.50 -8.46 -17.17
C SER A 54 -55.87 -7.30 -18.10
N SER A 55 -57.17 -7.03 -18.18
CA SER A 55 -57.75 -5.96 -18.99
C SER A 55 -57.80 -4.66 -18.18
N PHE A 56 -57.46 -3.53 -18.79
CA PHE A 56 -57.46 -2.23 -18.11
C PHE A 56 -58.16 -1.16 -18.96
N LYS A 57 -58.75 -0.15 -18.28
CA LYS A 57 -59.28 1.06 -18.95
C LYS A 57 -58.18 2.06 -19.33
N GLN A 58 -57.01 1.97 -18.70
CA GLN A 58 -55.91 2.91 -18.91
C GLN A 58 -55.32 2.79 -20.32
N HIS A 59 -55.08 3.93 -20.96
CA HIS A 59 -54.44 4.01 -22.28
C HIS A 59 -53.09 3.28 -22.29
N GLY A 60 -52.86 2.42 -23.30
CA GLY A 60 -51.66 1.60 -23.46
C GLY A 60 -51.63 0.29 -22.66
N LEU A 61 -52.55 0.11 -21.70
CA LEU A 61 -52.79 -1.17 -21.03
C LEU A 61 -53.99 -1.95 -21.59
N ASP A 62 -54.57 -1.50 -22.73
CA ASP A 62 -55.63 -2.07 -23.58
C ASP A 62 -56.62 -3.08 -22.97
N VAL A 63 -57.87 -3.02 -23.43
CA VAL A 63 -58.95 -3.90 -22.98
C VAL A 63 -58.68 -5.39 -23.25
N ALA A 64 -57.88 -5.70 -24.28
CA ALA A 64 -57.47 -7.08 -24.62
C ALA A 64 -56.05 -7.40 -24.10
N PRO A 65 -55.89 -8.25 -23.07
CA PRO A 65 -54.58 -8.66 -22.58
C PRO A 65 -53.87 -9.60 -23.54
N PRO A 66 -52.54 -9.48 -23.72
CA PRO A 66 -51.77 -10.46 -24.51
C PRO A 66 -51.74 -11.85 -23.86
N GLY A 67 -51.89 -11.95 -22.55
CA GLY A 67 -51.93 -13.21 -21.80
C GLY A 67 -50.58 -13.91 -21.67
N ILE A 68 -50.41 -14.65 -20.57
CA ILE A 68 -49.25 -15.51 -20.31
C ILE A 68 -49.73 -16.96 -20.16
N GLN A 69 -49.10 -17.89 -20.89
CA GLN A 69 -49.46 -19.31 -20.92
C GLN A 69 -49.40 -19.94 -19.52
N GLY A 70 -50.50 -20.55 -19.08
CA GLY A 70 -50.56 -21.26 -17.79
C GLY A 70 -50.57 -20.37 -16.54
N PHE A 71 -50.54 -19.03 -16.68
CA PHE A 71 -50.62 -18.13 -15.54
C PHE A 71 -52.08 -17.91 -15.08
N LYS A 72 -52.37 -18.24 -13.82
CA LYS A 72 -53.66 -17.99 -13.18
C LYS A 72 -53.52 -16.92 -12.10
N LEU A 73 -54.47 -15.98 -12.07
CA LEU A 73 -54.49 -14.92 -11.06
C LEU A 73 -54.97 -15.46 -9.72
N SER A 74 -54.08 -15.47 -8.73
CA SER A 74 -54.43 -15.87 -7.37
C SER A 74 -55.09 -14.72 -6.59
N SER A 75 -55.87 -15.07 -5.57
CA SER A 75 -56.47 -14.11 -4.62
C SER A 75 -55.42 -13.22 -3.94
N ARG A 76 -54.25 -13.79 -3.62
CA ARG A 76 -53.11 -13.05 -3.05
C ARG A 76 -52.67 -11.88 -3.94
N LEU A 77 -52.54 -12.09 -5.25
CA LEU A 77 -52.15 -11.03 -6.18
C LEU A 77 -53.24 -9.96 -6.31
N ARG A 78 -54.53 -10.36 -6.23
CA ARG A 78 -55.66 -9.41 -6.23
C ARG A 78 -55.66 -8.49 -5.02
N ASN A 79 -55.22 -8.95 -3.85
CA ASN A 79 -55.10 -8.11 -2.67
C ASN A 79 -53.86 -7.19 -2.75
N MET A 80 -52.74 -7.73 -3.23
CA MET A 80 -51.49 -6.99 -3.40
C MET A 80 -51.62 -5.81 -4.38
N ARG A 81 -52.43 -5.95 -5.44
CA ARG A 81 -52.62 -4.90 -6.44
C ARG A 81 -53.16 -3.59 -5.86
N LYS A 82 -54.10 -3.67 -4.90
CA LYS A 82 -54.69 -2.49 -4.24
C LYS A 82 -53.63 -1.74 -3.44
N ARG A 83 -52.85 -2.48 -2.64
CA ARG A 83 -51.75 -1.93 -1.84
C ARG A 83 -50.68 -1.25 -2.69
N MET A 84 -50.38 -1.83 -3.86
CA MET A 84 -49.34 -1.34 -4.75
C MET A 84 -49.85 -0.30 -5.77
N GLY A 85 -51.10 0.17 -5.65
CA GLY A 85 -51.63 1.22 -6.54
C GLY A 85 -51.77 0.79 -8.01
N VAL A 86 -51.97 -0.50 -8.27
CA VAL A 86 -52.18 -0.99 -9.64
C VAL A 86 -53.58 -0.60 -10.12
N PRO A 87 -53.75 -0.16 -11.39
CA PRO A 87 -55.05 0.19 -11.94
C PRO A 87 -56.10 -0.94 -11.79
N PRO A 88 -57.39 -0.61 -11.60
CA PRO A 88 -58.44 -1.60 -11.49
C PRO A 88 -58.60 -2.37 -12.81
N GLU A 89 -58.78 -3.68 -12.69
CA GLU A 89 -59.02 -4.60 -13.80
C GLU A 89 -60.47 -4.49 -14.30
N LEU A 90 -60.66 -4.69 -15.61
CA LEU A 90 -61.97 -4.92 -16.22
C LEU A 90 -62.30 -6.41 -16.18
N ASP A 91 -63.51 -6.77 -15.76
CA ASP A 91 -64.01 -8.15 -15.81
C ASP A 91 -64.36 -8.53 -17.26
N LEU A 92 -63.34 -8.85 -18.04
CA LEU A 92 -63.47 -9.29 -19.43
C LEU A 92 -62.82 -10.65 -19.66
N PRO A 93 -63.41 -11.50 -20.52
CA PRO A 93 -62.92 -12.85 -20.76
C PRO A 93 -61.54 -12.83 -21.43
N LYS A 94 -60.62 -13.65 -20.90
CA LYS A 94 -59.27 -13.84 -21.42
C LYS A 94 -59.35 -14.68 -22.69
N LYS A 95 -59.06 -14.09 -23.85
CA LYS A 95 -59.21 -14.79 -25.14
C LYS A 95 -57.91 -15.38 -25.70
N ASP A 96 -56.74 -14.76 -25.46
CA ASP A 96 -55.48 -15.19 -26.11
C ASP A 96 -54.29 -15.27 -25.15
N THR A 97 -53.37 -16.20 -25.41
CA THR A 97 -52.06 -16.32 -24.74
C THR A 97 -50.92 -16.14 -25.74
N THR A 98 -50.27 -14.97 -25.67
CA THR A 98 -49.22 -14.51 -26.59
C THR A 98 -47.83 -14.80 -26.02
N ILE A 99 -47.66 -14.60 -24.71
CA ILE A 99 -46.41 -14.80 -24.01
C ILE A 99 -46.41 -16.24 -23.47
N SER A 100 -45.40 -17.03 -23.81
CA SER A 100 -45.17 -18.34 -23.21
C SER A 100 -44.60 -18.19 -21.81
N ALA A 101 -43.53 -17.41 -21.63
CA ALA A 101 -42.90 -17.23 -20.33
C ALA A 101 -42.29 -15.84 -20.12
N LEU A 102 -42.13 -15.49 -18.85
CA LEU A 102 -41.31 -14.39 -18.36
C LEU A 102 -40.20 -14.97 -17.50
N VAL A 103 -38.96 -14.67 -17.86
CA VAL A 103 -37.75 -15.03 -17.09
C VAL A 103 -36.89 -13.79 -16.94
N GLY A 104 -36.09 -13.71 -15.88
CA GLY A 104 -35.22 -12.55 -15.69
C GLY A 104 -33.98 -12.85 -14.89
N HIS A 105 -33.05 -11.92 -14.87
CA HIS A 105 -31.88 -11.93 -14.00
C HIS A 105 -31.52 -10.50 -13.58
N GLU A 106 -30.79 -10.37 -12.48
CA GLU A 106 -30.22 -9.09 -12.05
C GLU A 106 -28.98 -8.75 -12.90
N SER A 107 -28.83 -7.48 -13.27
CA SER A 107 -27.62 -6.90 -13.84
C SER A 107 -27.32 -5.57 -13.14
N GLY A 108 -26.57 -5.64 -12.03
CA GLY A 108 -26.37 -4.52 -11.13
C GLY A 108 -27.69 -4.07 -10.49
N GLU A 109 -28.01 -2.78 -10.58
CA GLU A 109 -29.27 -2.21 -10.06
C GLU A 109 -30.47 -2.38 -10.99
N VAL A 110 -30.30 -3.05 -12.13
CA VAL A 110 -31.32 -3.20 -13.17
C VAL A 110 -31.71 -4.66 -13.30
N LEU A 111 -33.00 -4.93 -13.40
CA LEU A 111 -33.53 -6.24 -13.71
C LEU A 111 -33.76 -6.39 -15.22
N ASP A 112 -33.12 -7.38 -15.82
CA ASP A 112 -33.36 -7.74 -17.21
C ASP A 112 -34.44 -8.82 -17.27
N VAL A 113 -35.54 -8.54 -17.97
CA VAL A 113 -36.67 -9.45 -18.14
C VAL A 113 -36.84 -9.81 -19.61
N TYR A 114 -36.79 -11.11 -19.90
CA TYR A 114 -36.98 -11.67 -21.22
C TYR A 114 -38.42 -12.14 -21.38
N LEU A 115 -39.07 -11.60 -22.40
CA LEU A 115 -40.38 -12.03 -22.86
C LEU A 115 -40.17 -13.13 -23.91
N VAL A 116 -40.65 -14.34 -23.59
CA VAL A 116 -40.60 -15.49 -24.50
C VAL A 116 -41.98 -15.67 -25.11
N TYR A 117 -42.09 -15.55 -26.43
CA TYR A 117 -43.37 -15.63 -27.13
C TYR A 117 -43.77 -17.05 -27.49
N ARG A 118 -45.07 -17.25 -27.61
CA ARG A 118 -45.64 -18.48 -28.15
C ARG A 118 -45.26 -18.60 -29.64
N PRO A 119 -44.91 -19.79 -30.15
CA PRO A 119 -44.77 -20.01 -31.58
C PRO A 119 -46.05 -19.55 -32.31
N GLY A 120 -45.91 -18.75 -33.36
CA GLY A 120 -47.05 -18.23 -34.12
C GLY A 120 -47.83 -17.10 -33.45
N ALA A 121 -47.26 -16.41 -32.46
CA ALA A 121 -47.87 -15.21 -31.89
C ALA A 121 -48.19 -14.17 -32.98
N LYS A 122 -49.45 -13.72 -33.02
CA LYS A 122 -49.93 -12.75 -34.02
C LYS A 122 -49.30 -11.38 -33.82
N ALA A 123 -49.08 -10.63 -34.91
CA ALA A 123 -48.43 -9.32 -34.89
C ALA A 123 -49.17 -8.30 -34.00
N ASP A 124 -50.50 -8.28 -34.08
CA ASP A 124 -51.36 -7.42 -33.24
C ASP A 124 -51.15 -7.67 -31.74
N ALA A 125 -50.93 -8.93 -31.36
CA ALA A 125 -50.69 -9.33 -29.99
C ALA A 125 -49.28 -8.93 -29.50
N LEU A 126 -48.27 -9.01 -30.36
CA LEU A 126 -46.92 -8.52 -30.07
C LEU A 126 -46.91 -7.00 -29.91
N ASP A 127 -47.66 -6.26 -30.72
CA ASP A 127 -47.80 -4.81 -30.60
C ASP A 127 -48.50 -4.40 -29.29
N ARG A 128 -49.51 -5.16 -28.86
CA ARG A 128 -50.09 -4.99 -27.52
C ARG A 128 -49.07 -5.18 -26.41
N VAL A 129 -48.16 -6.16 -26.52
CA VAL A 129 -47.08 -6.33 -25.54
C VAL A 129 -46.17 -5.11 -25.53
N LYS A 130 -45.70 -4.65 -26.70
CA LYS A 130 -44.83 -3.47 -26.83
C LYS A 130 -45.45 -2.20 -26.23
N ARG A 131 -46.74 -1.94 -26.47
CA ARG A 131 -47.45 -0.79 -25.89
C ARG A 131 -47.52 -0.82 -24.37
N ARG A 132 -47.59 -2.01 -23.78
CA ARG A 132 -47.65 -2.19 -22.31
C ARG A 132 -46.29 -1.98 -21.63
N LEU A 133 -45.17 -2.31 -22.28
CA LEU A 133 -43.85 -2.30 -21.65
C LEU A 133 -43.48 -0.97 -20.98
N PRO A 134 -43.66 0.22 -21.61
CA PRO A 134 -43.31 1.50 -20.97
C PRO A 134 -44.11 1.77 -19.69
N ILE A 135 -45.38 1.38 -19.67
CA ILE A 135 -46.25 1.57 -18.50
C ILE A 135 -45.82 0.65 -17.36
N VAL A 136 -45.55 -0.61 -17.68
CA VAL A 136 -45.03 -1.60 -16.73
C VAL A 136 -43.66 -1.17 -16.19
N GLN A 137 -42.78 -0.68 -17.05
CA GLN A 137 -41.46 -0.18 -16.65
C GLN A 137 -41.57 1.04 -15.74
N SER A 138 -42.47 1.98 -16.05
CA SER A 138 -42.78 3.13 -15.18
C SER A 138 -43.31 2.69 -13.82
N PHE A 139 -44.24 1.73 -13.79
CA PHE A 139 -44.78 1.16 -12.56
C PHE A 139 -43.69 0.51 -11.70
N LEU A 140 -42.88 -0.38 -12.27
CA LEU A 140 -41.80 -1.05 -11.55
C LEU A 140 -40.77 -0.05 -11.02
N SER A 141 -40.43 0.96 -11.82
CA SER A 141 -39.46 2.01 -11.43
C SER A 141 -39.97 2.86 -10.25
N LYS A 142 -41.27 3.18 -10.20
CA LYS A 142 -41.90 3.87 -9.06
C LYS A 142 -41.80 3.09 -7.74
N HIS A 143 -41.68 1.77 -7.83
CA HIS A 143 -41.50 0.88 -6.68
C HIS A 143 -40.04 0.47 -6.45
N GLY A 144 -39.08 1.21 -7.01
CA GLY A 144 -37.64 0.97 -6.82
C GLY A 144 -37.06 -0.15 -7.68
N CYS A 145 -37.83 -0.74 -8.59
CA CYS A 145 -37.38 -1.79 -9.49
C CYS A 145 -37.10 -1.23 -10.89
N ARG A 146 -35.84 -0.90 -11.17
CA ARG A 146 -35.42 -0.54 -12.54
C ARG A 146 -35.42 -1.81 -13.38
N VAL A 147 -36.17 -1.81 -14.50
CA VAL A 147 -36.30 -2.98 -15.37
C VAL A 147 -35.96 -2.64 -16.81
N ARG A 148 -35.36 -3.58 -17.53
CA ARG A 148 -35.24 -3.59 -19.00
C ARG A 148 -35.92 -4.82 -19.55
N PHE A 149 -36.68 -4.63 -20.62
CA PHE A 149 -37.39 -5.71 -21.28
C PHE A 149 -36.69 -6.10 -22.57
N PHE A 150 -36.53 -7.40 -22.79
CA PHE A 150 -35.94 -7.97 -23.99
C PHE A 150 -36.92 -8.95 -24.63
N HIS A 151 -37.05 -8.87 -25.94
CA HIS A 151 -37.83 -9.83 -26.72
C HIS A 151 -36.91 -11.01 -27.08
N TRP A 152 -37.16 -12.21 -26.57
CA TRP A 152 -36.25 -13.34 -26.75
C TRP A 152 -36.02 -13.68 -28.23
N GLU A 153 -37.09 -13.62 -29.01
CA GLU A 153 -37.09 -13.94 -30.44
C GLU A 153 -36.32 -12.92 -31.30
N THR A 154 -36.05 -11.71 -30.78
CA THR A 154 -35.26 -10.70 -31.50
C THR A 154 -33.77 -10.79 -31.23
N LEU A 155 -33.34 -11.56 -30.21
CA LEU A 155 -31.93 -11.75 -29.90
C LEU A 155 -31.29 -12.69 -30.92
N GLN A 156 -30.13 -12.32 -31.45
CA GLN A 156 -29.39 -13.11 -32.44
C GLN A 156 -27.95 -13.37 -32.01
N GLY A 157 -27.39 -14.49 -32.48
CA GLY A 157 -25.99 -14.87 -32.30
C GLY A 157 -25.51 -14.76 -30.85
N THR A 158 -24.42 -14.03 -30.66
CA THR A 158 -23.75 -13.84 -29.36
C THR A 158 -24.63 -13.15 -28.32
N GLN A 159 -25.58 -12.29 -28.70
CA GLN A 159 -26.48 -11.64 -27.74
C GLN A 159 -27.42 -12.65 -27.07
N LYS A 160 -27.93 -13.60 -27.86
CA LYS A 160 -28.83 -14.65 -27.36
C LYS A 160 -28.07 -15.64 -26.46
N ASP A 161 -26.87 -16.05 -26.86
CA ASP A 161 -26.00 -16.90 -26.05
C ASP A 161 -25.62 -16.23 -24.73
N ASN A 162 -25.27 -14.95 -24.77
CA ASN A 162 -24.97 -14.13 -23.60
C ASN A 162 -26.16 -14.04 -22.64
N ALA A 163 -27.36 -13.74 -23.16
CA ALA A 163 -28.59 -13.73 -22.37
C ALA A 163 -28.86 -15.10 -21.73
N LEU A 164 -28.64 -16.18 -22.49
CA LEU A 164 -28.78 -17.54 -21.97
C LEU A 164 -27.76 -17.81 -20.86
N HIS A 165 -26.48 -17.52 -21.06
CA HIS A 165 -25.45 -17.65 -20.02
C HIS A 165 -25.81 -16.91 -18.74
N HIS A 166 -26.32 -15.68 -18.84
CA HIS A 166 -26.83 -14.92 -17.70
C HIS A 166 -28.01 -15.60 -16.99
N LEU A 167 -28.96 -16.16 -17.75
CA LEU A 167 -30.11 -16.86 -17.18
C LEU A 167 -29.71 -18.19 -16.53
N LEU A 168 -28.78 -18.92 -17.14
CA LEU A 168 -28.22 -20.16 -16.61
C LEU A 168 -27.37 -19.92 -15.37
N PHE A 169 -26.74 -18.76 -15.25
CA PHE A 169 -25.94 -18.41 -14.07
C PHE A 169 -26.79 -17.78 -12.95
N LYS A 170 -27.45 -16.66 -13.22
CA LYS A 170 -28.19 -15.84 -12.22
C LYS A 170 -29.69 -15.73 -12.47
N GLY A 171 -30.21 -16.36 -13.52
CA GLY A 171 -31.61 -16.24 -13.90
C GLY A 171 -32.59 -16.85 -12.90
N PHE A 172 -33.82 -16.36 -12.96
CA PHE A 172 -34.96 -16.87 -12.22
C PHE A 172 -36.24 -16.81 -13.04
N PHE A 173 -37.21 -17.62 -12.62
CA PHE A 173 -38.50 -17.74 -13.28
C PHE A 173 -39.49 -16.75 -12.69
N ILE A 174 -40.23 -16.02 -13.54
CA ILE A 174 -41.26 -15.08 -13.11
C ILE A 174 -42.65 -15.69 -13.31
N ALA A 175 -43.00 -16.07 -14.54
CA ALA A 175 -44.31 -16.64 -14.86
C ALA A 175 -44.33 -17.42 -16.18
N GLY A 176 -45.35 -18.25 -16.35
CA GLY A 176 -45.70 -18.89 -17.62
C GLY A 176 -45.27 -20.35 -17.76
N GLN A 177 -44.97 -20.76 -18.99
CA GLN A 177 -44.39 -22.05 -19.37
C GLN A 177 -43.25 -21.79 -20.35
N ILE A 178 -42.01 -22.09 -19.95
CA ILE A 178 -40.85 -21.93 -20.82
C ILE A 178 -40.98 -22.98 -21.94
N PRO A 179 -40.89 -22.63 -23.22
CA PRO A 179 -40.96 -23.62 -24.30
C PRO A 179 -39.63 -24.38 -24.43
N LYS A 180 -39.64 -25.65 -24.82
CA LYS A 180 -38.41 -26.47 -24.99
C LYS A 180 -37.33 -25.78 -25.84
N ARG A 181 -37.74 -25.16 -26.96
CA ARG A 181 -36.89 -24.38 -27.87
C ARG A 181 -36.11 -23.22 -27.22
N PHE A 182 -36.50 -22.81 -26.02
CA PHE A 182 -35.79 -21.80 -25.25
C PHE A 182 -34.43 -22.32 -24.76
N TRP A 183 -34.35 -23.59 -24.38
CA TRP A 183 -33.17 -24.23 -23.80
C TRP A 183 -32.22 -24.81 -24.85
N GLN A 184 -32.10 -24.13 -25.99
CA GLN A 184 -31.05 -24.47 -26.95
C GLN A 184 -29.70 -24.21 -26.28
N LYS A 185 -28.81 -25.19 -26.34
CA LYS A 185 -27.46 -25.07 -25.81
C LYS A 185 -26.75 -23.86 -26.45
N PRO A 186 -26.08 -23.00 -25.68
CA PRO A 186 -25.38 -21.86 -26.25
C PRO A 186 -24.26 -22.35 -27.18
N ASN A 187 -24.16 -21.74 -28.36
CA ASN A 187 -23.17 -22.15 -29.38
C ASN A 187 -21.80 -21.49 -29.16
N SER A 188 -21.77 -20.34 -28.48
CA SER A 188 -20.55 -19.60 -28.16
C SER A 188 -20.09 -19.80 -26.72
N ALA A 189 -18.76 -19.83 -26.56
CA ALA A 189 -18.12 -19.78 -25.26
C ALA A 189 -18.39 -18.43 -24.57
N LEU A 190 -18.33 -18.44 -23.24
CA LEU A 190 -18.47 -17.22 -22.45
C LEU A 190 -17.34 -16.24 -22.81
N SER A 191 -17.70 -15.04 -23.26
CA SER A 191 -16.70 -14.02 -23.59
C SER A 191 -15.88 -13.62 -22.35
N ALA A 192 -14.60 -13.29 -22.55
CA ALA A 192 -13.71 -12.87 -21.45
C ALA A 192 -14.26 -11.63 -20.71
N ASP A 193 -14.88 -10.70 -21.43
CA ASP A 193 -15.49 -9.49 -20.87
C ASP A 193 -16.69 -9.81 -19.99
N MET A 194 -17.53 -10.78 -20.40
CA MET A 194 -18.66 -11.23 -19.60
C MET A 194 -18.21 -11.93 -18.33
N SER A 195 -17.25 -12.85 -18.43
CA SER A 195 -16.66 -13.52 -17.27
C SER A 195 -16.06 -12.51 -16.30
N TRP A 196 -15.39 -11.46 -16.81
CA TRP A 196 -14.83 -10.39 -16.00
C TRP A 196 -15.93 -9.56 -15.31
N LYS A 197 -16.99 -9.20 -16.04
CA LYS A 197 -18.15 -8.49 -15.46
C LYS A 197 -18.79 -9.31 -14.34
N TRP A 198 -18.96 -10.62 -14.53
CA TRP A 198 -19.48 -11.50 -13.48
C TRP A 198 -18.58 -11.55 -12.25
N PHE A 199 -17.27 -11.61 -12.45
CA PHE A 199 -16.28 -11.55 -11.37
C PHE A 199 -16.38 -10.23 -10.57
N GLN A 200 -16.58 -9.10 -11.24
CA GLN A 200 -16.78 -7.81 -10.58
C GLN A 200 -18.10 -7.75 -9.80
N GLU A 201 -19.20 -8.25 -10.38
CA GLU A 201 -20.52 -8.28 -9.74
C GLU A 201 -20.60 -9.22 -8.54
N ALA A 202 -19.68 -10.18 -8.40
CA ALA A 202 -19.66 -11.15 -7.30
C ALA A 202 -19.06 -10.58 -5.98
N SER A 203 -18.89 -9.26 -5.86
CA SER A 203 -18.22 -8.55 -4.75
C SER A 203 -18.64 -8.95 -3.34
N ASN A 204 -19.84 -9.48 -3.17
CA ASN A 204 -20.41 -9.79 -1.86
C ASN A 204 -20.06 -11.21 -1.36
N SER A 205 -19.42 -12.05 -2.20
CA SER A 205 -19.03 -13.42 -1.85
C SER A 205 -17.57 -13.68 -2.27
N PRO A 206 -16.59 -13.57 -1.35
CA PRO A 206 -15.18 -13.81 -1.67
C PRO A 206 -14.92 -15.19 -2.30
N LEU A 207 -15.71 -16.20 -1.93
CA LEU A 207 -15.66 -17.53 -2.51
C LEU A 207 -16.10 -17.54 -3.97
N GLN A 208 -17.23 -16.89 -4.27
CA GLN A 208 -17.74 -16.77 -5.63
C GLN A 208 -16.77 -16.00 -6.51
N GLN A 209 -16.20 -14.90 -6.00
CA GLN A 209 -15.16 -14.16 -6.73
C GLN A 209 -13.94 -15.03 -7.01
N MET A 210 -13.49 -15.82 -6.03
CA MET A 210 -12.34 -16.70 -6.20
C MET A 210 -12.61 -17.78 -7.24
N ALA A 211 -13.77 -18.43 -7.19
CA ALA A 211 -14.15 -19.43 -8.18
C ALA A 211 -14.31 -18.84 -9.59
N LEU A 212 -14.96 -17.67 -9.73
CA LEU A 212 -15.02 -16.93 -10.99
C LEU A 212 -13.64 -16.53 -11.48
N PHE A 213 -12.74 -16.14 -10.58
CA PHE A 213 -11.35 -15.84 -10.93
C PHE A 213 -10.70 -17.04 -11.59
N PHE A 214 -10.81 -18.25 -11.03
CA PHE A 214 -10.26 -19.46 -11.64
C PHE A 214 -10.90 -19.78 -12.99
N LEU A 215 -12.20 -19.53 -13.13
CA LEU A 215 -12.93 -19.71 -14.39
C LEU A 215 -12.47 -18.76 -15.50
N LEU A 216 -12.03 -17.53 -15.18
CA LEU A 216 -11.51 -16.57 -16.16
C LEU A 216 -10.33 -17.12 -16.99
N GLY A 217 -9.51 -17.99 -16.39
CA GLY A 217 -8.35 -18.59 -17.04
C GLY A 217 -8.60 -19.98 -17.59
N SER A 218 -9.79 -20.53 -17.37
CA SER A 218 -10.17 -21.87 -17.80
C SER A 218 -10.61 -21.85 -19.26
N ARG A 219 -10.06 -22.77 -20.07
CA ARG A 219 -10.47 -22.96 -21.47
C ARG A 219 -11.54 -24.05 -21.63
N ASN A 220 -11.98 -24.66 -20.52
CA ASN A 220 -12.76 -25.88 -20.54
C ASN A 220 -14.20 -25.64 -20.07
N LYS A 221 -15.15 -26.18 -20.85
CA LYS A 221 -16.61 -26.26 -20.63
C LYS A 221 -17.31 -24.92 -20.36
N THR A 222 -18.28 -24.58 -21.21
CA THR A 222 -19.13 -23.41 -20.97
C THR A 222 -20.00 -23.61 -19.73
N CYS A 223 -20.49 -22.52 -19.14
CA CYS A 223 -21.48 -22.57 -18.05
C CYS A 223 -22.68 -23.46 -18.43
N GLY A 224 -23.08 -23.45 -19.71
CA GLY A 224 -24.14 -24.30 -20.24
C GLY A 224 -23.77 -25.77 -20.24
N ASP A 225 -22.60 -26.16 -20.76
CA ASP A 225 -22.18 -27.57 -20.79
C ASP A 225 -22.29 -28.24 -19.42
N LEU A 226 -21.71 -27.59 -18.41
CA LEU A 226 -21.68 -28.15 -17.08
C LEU A 226 -23.05 -28.08 -16.40
N LEU A 227 -23.80 -26.99 -16.57
CA LEU A 227 -25.12 -26.90 -15.96
C LEU A 227 -26.04 -27.99 -16.51
N TRP A 228 -25.94 -28.35 -17.79
CA TRP A 228 -26.72 -29.44 -18.37
C TRP A 228 -26.36 -30.78 -17.71
N GLU A 229 -25.07 -31.09 -17.57
CA GLU A 229 -24.58 -32.30 -16.86
C GLU A 229 -25.04 -32.33 -15.39
N MET A 230 -24.90 -31.19 -14.69
CA MET A 230 -25.24 -31.09 -13.28
C MET A 230 -26.74 -31.13 -13.05
N VAL A 231 -27.54 -30.51 -13.92
CA VAL A 231 -28.99 -30.51 -13.76
C VAL A 231 -29.54 -31.92 -13.92
N THR A 232 -28.90 -32.82 -14.64
CA THR A 232 -29.31 -34.24 -14.72
C THR A 232 -28.91 -35.04 -13.48
N GLU A 233 -27.70 -34.85 -12.96
CA GLU A 233 -27.12 -35.70 -11.90
C GLU A 233 -27.38 -35.15 -10.48
N VAL A 234 -27.41 -33.83 -10.31
CA VAL A 234 -27.41 -33.13 -9.01
C VAL A 234 -28.81 -32.63 -8.61
N PRO A 235 -29.19 -32.68 -7.31
CA PRO A 235 -30.44 -32.10 -6.84
C PRO A 235 -30.59 -30.60 -7.18
N ILE A 236 -31.76 -30.24 -7.73
CA ILE A 236 -32.06 -28.86 -8.18
C ILE A 236 -31.82 -27.77 -7.13
N PRO A 237 -32.17 -27.93 -5.84
CA PRO A 237 -31.92 -26.89 -4.84
C PRO A 237 -30.44 -26.50 -4.72
N ILE A 238 -29.52 -27.44 -5.01
CA ILE A 238 -28.07 -27.23 -4.90
C ILE A 238 -27.57 -26.47 -6.13
N VAL A 239 -27.96 -26.90 -7.32
CA VAL A 239 -27.62 -26.23 -8.58
C VAL A 239 -28.25 -24.82 -8.66
N ALA A 240 -29.39 -24.63 -7.97
CA ALA A 240 -30.05 -23.34 -7.86
C ALA A 240 -29.27 -22.35 -6.99
N ASP A 241 -28.50 -22.81 -6.01
CA ASP A 241 -27.63 -21.96 -5.19
C ASP A 241 -26.45 -21.48 -6.06
N GLN A 242 -26.43 -20.17 -6.36
CA GLN A 242 -25.46 -19.58 -7.28
C GLN A 242 -24.02 -19.72 -6.77
N ASN A 243 -23.80 -19.65 -5.46
CA ASN A 243 -22.46 -19.80 -4.88
C ASN A 243 -21.97 -21.24 -5.09
N LEU A 244 -22.80 -22.22 -4.72
CA LEU A 244 -22.45 -23.64 -4.87
C LEU A 244 -22.26 -24.01 -6.34
N PHE A 245 -23.13 -23.53 -7.23
CA PHE A 245 -23.02 -23.79 -8.66
C PHE A 245 -21.70 -23.26 -9.26
N VAL A 246 -21.32 -22.00 -8.98
CA VAL A 246 -20.06 -21.44 -9.50
C VAL A 246 -18.85 -22.18 -8.96
N LEU A 247 -18.90 -22.60 -7.71
CA LEU A 247 -17.81 -23.32 -7.07
C LEU A 247 -17.67 -24.73 -7.67
N LEU A 248 -18.78 -25.45 -7.89
CA LEU A 248 -18.80 -26.72 -8.61
C LEU A 248 -18.37 -26.55 -10.07
N TRP A 249 -18.66 -25.40 -10.68
CA TRP A 249 -18.20 -25.06 -12.00
C TRP A 249 -16.70 -24.85 -12.08
N ALA A 250 -16.15 -24.02 -11.21
CA ALA A 250 -14.70 -23.87 -11.08
C ALA A 250 -14.02 -25.21 -10.74
N ALA A 251 -14.70 -26.06 -9.94
CA ALA A 251 -14.22 -27.39 -9.59
C ALA A 251 -14.04 -28.32 -10.79
N ASN A 252 -14.98 -28.30 -11.74
CA ASN A 252 -14.94 -29.13 -12.94
C ASN A 252 -14.11 -28.53 -14.07
N ALA A 253 -14.05 -27.19 -14.15
CA ALA A 253 -13.39 -26.49 -15.27
C ALA A 253 -11.89 -26.28 -15.06
N THR A 254 -11.39 -26.40 -13.82
CA THR A 254 -9.99 -26.08 -13.48
C THR A 254 -9.28 -27.24 -12.78
N SER A 255 -7.98 -27.39 -13.02
CA SER A 255 -7.11 -28.33 -12.28
C SER A 255 -7.01 -27.97 -10.79
N GLY A 256 -7.20 -26.69 -10.44
CA GLY A 256 -7.34 -26.23 -9.05
C GLY A 256 -8.70 -26.54 -8.43
N GLY A 257 -9.58 -27.21 -9.17
CA GLY A 257 -10.96 -27.38 -8.81
C GLY A 257 -11.19 -28.19 -7.54
N ASN A 258 -10.44 -29.27 -7.35
CA ASN A 258 -10.51 -30.08 -6.15
C ASN A 258 -10.16 -29.29 -4.86
N LEU A 259 -9.26 -28.31 -4.99
CA LEU A 259 -8.82 -27.44 -3.90
C LEU A 259 -9.93 -26.44 -3.52
N LEU A 260 -10.62 -25.88 -4.53
CA LEU A 260 -11.81 -25.07 -4.32
C LEU A 260 -12.92 -25.86 -3.62
N THR A 261 -13.12 -27.12 -4.00
CA THR A 261 -14.15 -27.98 -3.39
C THR A 261 -13.83 -28.32 -1.93
N ARG A 262 -12.56 -28.51 -1.56
CA ARG A 262 -12.16 -28.66 -0.14
C ARG A 262 -12.48 -27.42 0.69
N LEU A 263 -12.31 -26.23 0.12
CA LEU A 263 -12.68 -24.97 0.78
C LEU A 263 -14.19 -24.83 0.99
N LEU A 264 -15.04 -25.61 0.30
CA LEU A 264 -16.48 -25.60 0.49
C LEU A 264 -16.93 -26.32 1.75
N LEU A 265 -16.20 -27.34 2.19
CA LEU A 265 -16.61 -28.19 3.30
C LEU A 265 -16.81 -27.42 4.62
N PRO A 266 -15.94 -26.45 4.98
CA PRO A 266 -16.14 -25.62 6.16
C PRO A 266 -17.23 -24.55 5.99
N LEU A 267 -17.63 -24.23 4.76
CA LEU A 267 -18.54 -23.13 4.43
C LEU A 267 -19.97 -23.59 4.14
N ALA A 268 -20.20 -24.90 4.10
CA ALA A 268 -21.53 -25.48 4.05
C ALA A 268 -22.26 -25.24 5.38
N GLU A 269 -23.19 -24.29 5.37
CA GLU A 269 -23.96 -23.83 6.55
C GLU A 269 -24.78 -24.92 7.27
N ASN A 270 -24.99 -26.09 6.66
CA ASN A 270 -25.76 -27.19 7.21
C ASN A 270 -25.21 -28.55 6.73
N GLU A 271 -25.30 -29.57 7.58
CA GLU A 271 -24.90 -30.95 7.32
C GLU A 271 -25.46 -31.53 6.02
N ASN A 272 -26.70 -31.19 5.63
CA ASN A 272 -27.29 -31.64 4.36
C ASN A 272 -26.57 -31.04 3.15
N LYS A 273 -26.21 -29.75 3.18
CA LYS A 273 -25.40 -29.13 2.12
C LYS A 273 -24.02 -29.77 2.07
N ARG A 274 -23.44 -30.06 3.24
CA ARG A 274 -22.12 -30.68 3.39
C ARG A 274 -22.09 -32.12 2.88
N ALA A 275 -23.11 -32.93 3.19
CA ALA A 275 -23.21 -34.32 2.77
C ALA A 275 -23.33 -34.46 1.25
N VAL A 276 -24.13 -33.60 0.61
CA VAL A 276 -24.23 -33.63 -0.86
C VAL A 276 -22.96 -33.11 -1.53
N LEU A 277 -22.34 -32.05 -0.98
CA LEU A 277 -21.02 -31.60 -1.46
C LEU A 277 -19.96 -32.71 -1.36
N LEU A 278 -19.96 -33.49 -0.27
CA LEU A 278 -19.06 -34.64 -0.10
C LEU A 278 -19.31 -35.75 -1.11
N GLU A 279 -20.57 -36.04 -1.46
CA GLU A 279 -20.90 -37.08 -2.43
C GLU A 279 -20.54 -36.65 -3.87
N GLU A 280 -20.80 -35.40 -4.24
CA GLU A 280 -20.35 -34.84 -5.51
C GLU A 280 -18.82 -34.77 -5.60
N MET A 281 -18.14 -34.44 -4.51
CA MET A 281 -16.68 -34.55 -4.43
C MET A 281 -16.21 -35.97 -4.70
N ARG A 282 -16.88 -37.00 -4.18
CA ARG A 282 -16.54 -38.40 -4.46
C ARG A 282 -16.74 -38.73 -5.93
N LEU A 283 -17.82 -38.28 -6.56
CA LEU A 283 -18.08 -38.50 -7.99
C LEU A 283 -17.06 -37.80 -8.89
N ILE A 284 -16.73 -36.54 -8.60
CA ILE A 284 -15.70 -35.77 -9.32
C ILE A 284 -14.33 -36.42 -9.13
N ASN A 285 -13.97 -36.83 -7.91
CA ASN A 285 -12.70 -37.50 -7.63
C ASN A 285 -12.60 -38.87 -8.31
N LYS A 286 -13.72 -39.61 -8.41
CA LYS A 286 -13.79 -40.88 -9.14
C LYS A 286 -13.52 -40.70 -10.64
N LYS A 287 -13.96 -39.59 -11.23
CA LYS A 287 -13.70 -39.23 -12.64
C LYS A 287 -12.25 -38.79 -12.88
N ASN A 288 -11.59 -38.19 -11.88
CA ASN A 288 -10.29 -37.54 -12.05
C ASN A 288 -9.06 -38.39 -11.66
N GLU A 289 -9.22 -39.67 -11.29
CA GLU A 289 -8.15 -40.59 -10.81
C GLU A 289 -7.25 -40.06 -9.67
N HIS A 290 -7.53 -38.86 -9.14
CA HIS A 290 -6.75 -38.24 -8.07
C HIS A 290 -7.32 -38.70 -6.73
N LYS A 291 -6.61 -39.64 -6.08
CA LYS A 291 -6.80 -39.97 -4.67
C LYS A 291 -6.36 -38.78 -3.83
N ILE A 292 -7.27 -37.83 -3.63
CA ILE A 292 -7.14 -36.86 -2.55
C ILE A 292 -7.47 -37.62 -1.27
N THR A 293 -6.45 -38.14 -0.60
CA THR A 293 -6.61 -38.65 0.77
C THR A 293 -7.08 -37.47 1.63
N ALA A 294 -8.20 -37.64 2.33
CA ALA A 294 -8.79 -36.64 3.23
C ALA A 294 -7.94 -36.37 4.48
N ASP A 295 -6.62 -36.59 4.39
CA ASP A 295 -5.69 -36.25 5.44
C ASP A 295 -5.55 -34.73 5.50
N ASN A 296 -6.15 -34.15 6.52
CA ASN A 296 -5.96 -32.75 6.91
C ASN A 296 -4.59 -32.54 7.59
N ASN A 297 -3.57 -33.32 7.23
CA ASN A 297 -2.23 -33.10 7.73
C ASN A 297 -1.66 -31.81 7.11
N LEU A 298 -0.80 -31.12 7.86
CA LEU A 298 -0.31 -29.79 7.49
C LEU A 298 0.46 -29.81 6.16
N GLU A 299 1.22 -30.88 5.91
CA GLU A 299 2.04 -31.05 4.71
C GLU A 299 1.19 -31.13 3.43
N THR A 300 0.09 -31.91 3.47
CA THR A 300 -0.87 -31.99 2.37
C THR A 300 -1.50 -30.62 2.10
N LEU A 301 -1.94 -29.91 3.14
CA LEU A 301 -2.52 -28.56 2.99
C LEU A 301 -1.51 -27.55 2.41
N LEU A 302 -0.23 -27.62 2.79
CA LEU A 302 0.83 -26.76 2.22
C LEU A 302 1.07 -27.06 0.74
N LEU A 303 1.16 -28.33 0.36
CA LEU A 303 1.32 -28.74 -1.04
C LEU A 303 0.13 -28.28 -1.89
N GLU A 304 -1.06 -28.50 -1.38
CA GLU A 304 -2.33 -28.09 -1.99
C GLU A 304 -2.42 -26.56 -2.16
N HIS A 305 -2.05 -25.79 -1.14
CA HIS A 305 -1.97 -24.34 -1.25
C HIS A 305 -0.93 -23.89 -2.29
N HIS A 306 0.22 -24.54 -2.38
CA HIS A 306 1.20 -24.25 -3.43
C HIS A 306 0.66 -24.49 -4.84
N GLN A 307 -0.06 -25.60 -5.04
CA GLN A 307 -0.75 -25.90 -6.29
C GLN A 307 -1.83 -24.86 -6.59
N PHE A 308 -2.63 -24.48 -5.58
CA PHE A 308 -3.65 -23.45 -5.69
C PHE A 308 -3.08 -22.10 -6.18
N VAL A 309 -1.97 -21.67 -5.57
CA VAL A 309 -1.27 -20.44 -5.97
C VAL A 309 -0.68 -20.56 -7.37
N ALA A 310 -0.11 -21.72 -7.73
CA ALA A 310 0.43 -21.95 -9.06
C ALA A 310 -0.66 -21.86 -10.13
N GLU A 311 -1.82 -22.46 -9.89
CA GLU A 311 -2.97 -22.38 -10.78
C GLU A 311 -3.49 -20.94 -10.92
N GLY A 312 -3.62 -20.21 -9.81
CA GLY A 312 -4.06 -18.82 -9.88
C GLY A 312 -3.07 -17.93 -10.65
N LYS A 313 -1.76 -18.23 -10.63
CA LYS A 313 -0.78 -17.57 -11.52
C LYS A 313 -1.00 -17.90 -12.99
N LYS A 314 -1.29 -19.16 -13.33
CA LYS A 314 -1.62 -19.55 -14.72
C LYS A 314 -2.85 -18.79 -15.20
N VAL A 315 -3.89 -18.71 -14.37
CA VAL A 315 -5.10 -17.96 -14.68
C VAL A 315 -4.79 -16.47 -14.90
N LEU A 316 -4.04 -15.83 -14.00
CA LEU A 316 -3.65 -14.42 -14.15
C LEU A 316 -2.89 -14.14 -15.46
N ASN A 317 -2.08 -15.09 -15.92
CA ASN A 317 -1.36 -14.99 -17.19
C ASN A 317 -2.28 -15.18 -18.40
N ASN A 318 -3.36 -15.96 -18.26
CA ASN A 318 -4.35 -16.19 -19.32
C ASN A 318 -5.40 -15.08 -19.44
N ILE A 319 -5.60 -14.27 -18.40
CA ILE A 319 -6.50 -13.12 -18.42
C ILE A 319 -6.00 -12.08 -19.43
N ALA A 320 -6.94 -11.52 -20.19
CA ALA A 320 -6.70 -10.46 -21.16
C ALA A 320 -5.95 -9.27 -20.52
N PRO A 321 -4.97 -8.64 -21.20
CA PRO A 321 -4.15 -7.58 -20.61
C PRO A 321 -4.94 -6.44 -19.96
N ALA A 322 -6.09 -6.06 -20.55
CA ALA A 322 -6.96 -5.00 -20.05
C ALA A 322 -7.51 -5.26 -18.64
N HIS A 323 -7.68 -6.53 -18.24
CA HIS A 323 -8.24 -6.92 -16.94
C HIS A 323 -7.18 -7.36 -15.92
N ARG A 324 -5.93 -7.56 -16.37
CA ARG A 324 -4.86 -8.17 -15.57
C ARG A 324 -4.47 -7.33 -14.36
N SER A 325 -4.50 -5.99 -14.44
CA SER A 325 -4.13 -5.11 -13.33
C SER A 325 -5.06 -5.29 -12.13
N LEU A 326 -6.37 -5.21 -12.35
CA LEU A 326 -7.40 -5.41 -11.33
C LEU A 326 -7.40 -6.86 -10.81
N ALA A 327 -7.24 -7.84 -11.72
CA ALA A 327 -7.14 -9.25 -11.35
C ALA A 327 -5.90 -9.53 -10.49
N LYS A 328 -4.80 -8.82 -10.73
CA LYS A 328 -3.55 -8.94 -9.96
C LYS A 328 -3.73 -8.45 -8.53
N ASP A 329 -4.48 -7.38 -8.31
CA ASP A 329 -4.77 -6.89 -6.96
C ASP A 329 -5.63 -7.89 -6.19
N PHE A 330 -6.70 -8.42 -6.81
CA PHE A 330 -7.50 -9.50 -6.23
C PHE A 330 -6.65 -10.74 -5.94
N PHE A 331 -5.90 -11.22 -6.93
CA PHE A 331 -5.00 -12.38 -6.77
C PHE A 331 -4.00 -12.14 -5.64
N THR A 332 -3.46 -10.93 -5.50
CA THR A 332 -2.52 -10.57 -4.44
C THR A 332 -3.16 -10.62 -3.06
N ILE A 333 -4.37 -10.06 -2.92
CA ILE A 333 -5.09 -9.94 -1.66
C ILE A 333 -5.71 -11.27 -1.22
N HIS A 334 -6.30 -12.03 -2.14
CA HIS A 334 -7.16 -13.16 -1.80
C HIS A 334 -6.52 -14.53 -2.02
N ILE A 335 -5.57 -14.65 -2.97
CA ILE A 335 -4.98 -15.95 -3.34
C ILE A 335 -3.51 -16.03 -2.93
N LEU A 336 -2.73 -14.99 -3.19
CA LEU A 336 -1.35 -14.91 -2.72
C LEU A 336 -1.26 -14.50 -1.26
N SER A 337 -2.34 -14.05 -0.61
CA SER A 337 -2.34 -13.47 0.73
C SER A 337 -1.34 -14.18 1.62
N HIS A 338 -0.42 -13.38 2.14
CA HIS A 338 0.97 -13.77 2.19
C HIS A 338 1.40 -14.62 3.41
N GLY A 339 0.50 -15.47 3.88
CA GLY A 339 0.80 -16.59 4.75
C GLY A 339 -0.16 -17.74 4.45
N VAL A 340 -1.44 -17.50 4.70
CA VAL A 340 -2.55 -18.41 4.36
C VAL A 340 -3.66 -17.57 3.75
N PRO A 341 -4.23 -17.91 2.58
CA PRO A 341 -5.42 -17.23 2.06
C PRO A 341 -6.51 -17.19 3.15
N PRO A 342 -7.26 -16.09 3.34
CA PRO A 342 -8.23 -16.00 4.45
C PRO A 342 -9.20 -17.19 4.50
N LEU A 343 -9.54 -17.74 3.33
CA LEU A 343 -10.43 -18.89 3.18
C LEU A 343 -9.78 -20.23 3.57
N TRP A 344 -8.46 -20.34 3.53
CA TRP A 344 -7.71 -21.50 3.96
C TRP A 344 -7.40 -21.48 5.47
N LYS A 345 -7.47 -20.30 6.10
CA LYS A 345 -7.13 -20.11 7.52
C LYS A 345 -7.86 -21.10 8.45
N PRO A 346 -9.17 -21.38 8.30
CA PRO A 346 -9.87 -22.37 9.13
C PRO A 346 -9.28 -23.78 8.99
N LEU A 347 -8.90 -24.20 7.78
CA LEU A 347 -8.32 -25.53 7.52
C LEU A 347 -6.93 -25.65 8.16
N TYR A 348 -6.08 -24.64 7.99
CA TYR A 348 -4.78 -24.62 8.66
C TYR A 348 -4.92 -24.57 10.19
N GLN A 349 -5.87 -23.79 10.72
CA GLN A 349 -6.15 -23.77 12.15
C GLN A 349 -6.61 -25.14 12.67
N GLN A 350 -7.48 -25.82 11.94
CA GLN A 350 -7.96 -27.16 12.31
C GLN A 350 -6.84 -28.20 12.28
N ALA A 351 -6.05 -28.24 11.20
CA ALA A 351 -4.90 -29.12 11.07
C ALA A 351 -3.88 -28.90 12.20
N MET A 352 -3.60 -27.65 12.53
CA MET A 352 -2.67 -27.29 13.61
C MET A 352 -3.22 -27.62 15.01
N ARG A 353 -4.53 -27.49 15.24
CA ARG A 353 -5.19 -27.86 16.53
C ARG A 353 -5.20 -29.38 16.77
N GLY A 354 -5.26 -30.17 15.70
CA GLY A 354 -5.25 -31.64 15.76
C GLY A 354 -3.87 -32.25 16.02
N TYR A 355 -2.79 -31.46 16.02
CA TYR A 355 -1.44 -31.95 16.28
C TYR A 355 -1.20 -32.14 17.79
N PRO A 356 -1.00 -33.39 18.30
CA PRO A 356 -0.90 -33.67 19.73
C PRO A 356 0.30 -33.00 20.44
N LYS A 357 1.32 -32.58 19.68
CA LYS A 357 2.60 -32.04 20.19
C LYS A 357 2.56 -30.58 20.67
N LEU A 358 1.42 -29.90 20.62
CA LEU A 358 1.26 -28.56 21.21
C LEU A 358 1.04 -28.57 22.73
N LYS A 359 0.85 -29.74 23.34
CA LYS A 359 0.73 -29.87 24.81
C LYS A 359 2.07 -30.01 25.53
N ASP A 360 3.10 -30.51 24.86
CA ASP A 360 4.44 -30.61 25.44
C ASP A 360 5.28 -29.38 25.06
N ASN A 361 5.32 -28.41 25.97
CA ASN A 361 6.19 -27.21 25.92
C ASN A 361 7.71 -27.53 25.89
N GLN A 362 8.11 -28.78 25.61
CA GLN A 362 9.49 -29.26 25.76
C GLN A 362 10.29 -29.28 24.45
N THR A 363 9.67 -29.16 23.27
CA THR A 363 10.43 -29.12 22.01
C THR A 363 10.78 -27.66 21.64
N PRO A 364 12.07 -27.27 21.60
CA PRO A 364 12.47 -25.91 21.28
C PRO A 364 12.13 -25.58 19.82
N TRP A 365 11.68 -24.34 19.59
CA TRP A 365 11.51 -23.80 18.25
C TRP A 365 12.89 -23.51 17.65
N HIS A 366 13.16 -24.03 16.46
CA HIS A 366 14.41 -23.78 15.75
C HIS A 366 14.18 -22.77 14.63
N ILE A 367 14.95 -21.68 14.61
CA ILE A 367 15.04 -20.78 13.47
C ILE A 367 16.39 -21.01 12.82
N GLY A 368 16.38 -21.49 11.59
CA GLY A 368 17.60 -21.76 10.83
C GLY A 368 17.51 -21.28 9.38
N PRO A 369 18.63 -20.84 8.79
CA PRO A 369 18.72 -20.74 7.33
C PRO A 369 18.52 -22.13 6.74
N GLN A 370 17.65 -22.26 5.73
CA GLN A 370 17.55 -23.52 5.01
C GLN A 370 18.79 -23.64 4.10
N GLN A 371 19.45 -24.80 4.09
CA GLN A 371 20.61 -25.08 3.20
C GLN A 371 20.17 -25.26 1.74
N ASN A 372 19.42 -24.32 1.17
CA ASN A 372 19.16 -24.29 -0.26
C ASN A 372 20.03 -23.19 -0.90
N PRO A 373 21.17 -23.53 -1.54
CA PRO A 373 22.16 -22.56 -2.01
C PRO A 373 21.64 -21.61 -3.11
N THR A 374 20.44 -21.85 -3.63
CA THR A 374 19.85 -21.07 -4.72
C THR A 374 18.74 -20.11 -4.29
N ARG A 375 18.29 -20.13 -3.01
CA ARG A 375 17.16 -19.32 -2.54
C ARG A 375 17.32 -18.89 -1.08
N ASN A 376 17.23 -17.59 -0.80
CA ASN A 376 17.13 -17.01 0.55
C ASN A 376 15.79 -17.40 1.21
N CYS A 377 15.72 -18.62 1.75
CA CYS A 377 14.58 -19.16 2.48
C CYS A 377 14.99 -19.36 3.95
N PHE A 378 14.17 -18.89 4.89
CA PHE A 378 14.35 -19.20 6.31
C PHE A 378 13.21 -20.07 6.78
N GLU A 379 13.59 -21.09 7.54
CA GLU A 379 12.70 -22.05 8.14
C GLU A 379 12.54 -21.71 9.62
N ILE A 380 11.29 -21.48 10.03
CA ILE A 380 10.92 -21.49 11.45
C ILE A 380 10.32 -22.87 11.71
N THR A 381 11.12 -23.77 12.27
CA THR A 381 10.67 -25.10 12.68
C THR A 381 9.94 -24.98 14.01
N ALA A 382 8.63 -25.24 13.97
CA ALA A 382 7.76 -25.35 15.13
C ALA A 382 7.67 -26.82 15.59
N PRO A 383 7.26 -27.08 16.84
CA PRO A 383 6.94 -28.44 17.31
C PRO A 383 5.88 -29.16 16.47
N CYS A 384 5.05 -28.41 15.73
CA CYS A 384 4.00 -28.90 14.83
C CYS A 384 4.41 -28.97 13.34
N GLY A 385 5.66 -28.68 12.99
CA GLY A 385 6.18 -28.65 11.62
C GLY A 385 6.87 -27.34 11.28
N ALA A 386 7.41 -27.23 10.07
CA ALA A 386 8.20 -26.07 9.67
C ALA A 386 7.40 -25.03 8.88
N VAL A 387 7.43 -23.77 9.31
CA VAL A 387 6.94 -22.63 8.54
C VAL A 387 8.11 -22.05 7.76
N VAL A 388 8.13 -22.34 6.46
CA VAL A 388 9.13 -21.79 5.53
C VAL A 388 8.57 -20.53 4.87
N ALA A 389 9.15 -19.38 5.16
CA ALA A 389 8.89 -18.16 4.40
C ALA A 389 10.13 -17.76 3.59
N ARG A 390 9.86 -17.18 2.42
CA ARG A 390 10.91 -16.65 1.54
C ARG A 390 11.08 -15.15 1.76
N GLY A 391 12.32 -14.69 1.78
CA GLY A 391 12.70 -13.28 1.92
C GLY A 391 13.85 -12.94 0.98
N ALA A 392 14.02 -11.65 0.65
CA ALA A 392 15.26 -11.23 -0.02
C ALA A 392 16.44 -11.31 0.96
N THR A 393 16.19 -11.13 2.26
CA THR A 393 17.15 -11.30 3.35
C THR A 393 16.61 -12.28 4.41
N ALA A 394 17.47 -12.66 5.35
CA ALA A 394 17.15 -13.53 6.47
C ALA A 394 16.04 -12.97 7.35
N GLU A 395 16.21 -11.72 7.73
CA GLU A 395 15.31 -10.95 8.58
C GLU A 395 13.94 -10.82 7.94
N GLN A 396 13.91 -10.62 6.62
CA GLN A 396 12.68 -10.54 5.85
C GLN A 396 11.98 -11.90 5.74
N ALA A 397 12.71 -13.01 5.72
CA ALA A 397 12.11 -14.33 5.76
C ALA A 397 11.54 -14.62 7.15
N ILE A 398 12.29 -14.36 8.22
CA ILE A 398 11.86 -14.56 9.62
C ILE A 398 10.60 -13.75 9.93
N ILE A 399 10.56 -12.45 9.61
CA ILE A 399 9.38 -11.61 9.90
C ILE A 399 8.12 -12.11 9.19
N ARG A 400 8.27 -12.69 7.99
CA ARG A 400 7.16 -13.24 7.22
C ARG A 400 6.67 -14.56 7.81
N SER A 401 7.56 -15.40 8.31
CA SER A 401 7.18 -16.60 9.05
C SER A 401 6.49 -16.25 10.38
N LEU A 402 6.98 -15.25 11.12
CA LEU A 402 6.32 -14.75 12.34
C LEU A 402 4.92 -14.21 12.05
N PHE A 403 4.77 -13.44 10.97
CA PHE A 403 3.47 -12.94 10.53
C PHE A 403 2.52 -14.07 10.11
N PHE A 404 3.02 -15.11 9.44
CA PHE A 404 2.23 -16.32 9.14
C PHE A 404 1.70 -16.96 10.43
N LEU A 405 2.57 -17.16 11.42
CA LEU A 405 2.18 -17.74 12.71
C LEU A 405 1.11 -16.88 13.40
N PHE A 406 1.29 -15.56 13.41
CA PHE A 406 0.28 -14.61 13.89
C PHE A 406 -1.06 -14.76 13.14
N GLN A 407 -1.03 -14.86 11.81
CA GLN A 407 -2.25 -15.03 11.02
C GLN A 407 -2.98 -16.33 11.36
N VAL A 408 -2.27 -17.42 11.63
CA VAL A 408 -2.86 -18.72 11.96
C VAL A 408 -3.39 -18.73 13.40
N TYR A 409 -2.57 -18.33 14.37
CA TYR A 409 -2.87 -18.48 15.80
C TYR A 409 -3.56 -17.26 16.44
N GLY A 410 -3.54 -16.10 15.78
CA GLY A 410 -4.03 -14.83 16.34
C GLY A 410 -3.08 -14.18 17.36
N GLN A 411 -2.02 -14.88 17.73
CA GLN A 411 -0.93 -14.45 18.60
C GLN A 411 0.37 -15.11 18.14
N ILE A 412 1.52 -14.50 18.42
CA ILE A 412 2.80 -15.16 18.17
C ILE A 412 3.18 -15.97 19.42
N PRO A 413 3.44 -17.29 19.30
CA PRO A 413 3.88 -18.07 20.44
C PRO A 413 5.12 -17.44 21.09
N ILE A 414 5.32 -17.64 22.38
CA ILE A 414 6.51 -17.15 23.09
C ILE A 414 7.70 -17.96 22.60
N LEU A 415 8.35 -17.46 21.55
CA LEU A 415 9.56 -18.05 21.01
C LEU A 415 10.74 -17.56 21.87
N PRO A 416 11.78 -18.38 22.12
CA PRO A 416 13.03 -17.97 22.77
C PRO A 416 13.86 -17.08 21.82
N LEU A 417 13.20 -16.14 21.16
CA LEU A 417 13.78 -15.21 20.22
C LEU A 417 14.07 -13.92 20.98
N GLY A 418 15.24 -13.33 20.71
CA GLY A 418 15.65 -12.07 21.33
C GLY A 418 14.57 -10.98 21.27
N ASN A 419 14.69 -9.97 22.14
CA ASN A 419 13.69 -8.94 22.40
C ASN A 419 13.10 -8.27 21.13
N ILE A 420 13.89 -8.16 20.05
CA ILE A 420 13.47 -7.62 18.74
C ILE A 420 12.23 -8.38 18.21
N TRP A 421 12.27 -9.71 18.23
CA TRP A 421 11.22 -10.55 17.65
C TRP A 421 9.95 -10.53 18.48
N ARG A 422 10.07 -10.43 19.81
CA ARG A 422 8.92 -10.27 20.72
C ARG A 422 8.17 -8.98 20.41
N LYS A 423 8.89 -7.85 20.25
CA LYS A 423 8.28 -6.56 19.90
C LYS A 423 7.64 -6.57 18.51
N LEU A 424 8.26 -7.23 17.54
CA LEU A 424 7.68 -7.43 16.21
C LEU A 424 6.37 -8.23 16.26
N GLY A 425 6.26 -9.21 17.16
CA GLY A 425 5.01 -9.95 17.39
C GLY A 425 3.91 -9.10 18.00
N GLN A 426 4.22 -8.37 19.06
CA GLN A 426 3.30 -7.41 19.69
C GLN A 426 2.83 -6.33 18.69
N PHE A 427 3.69 -5.93 17.77
CA PHE A 427 3.33 -5.02 16.69
C PHE A 427 2.30 -5.61 15.72
N PHE A 428 2.38 -6.89 15.37
CA PHE A 428 1.34 -7.53 14.55
C PHE A 428 0.01 -7.66 15.30
N GLU A 429 0.07 -8.00 16.59
CA GLU A 429 -1.11 -8.09 17.46
C GLU A 429 -1.83 -6.75 17.65
N SER A 430 -1.10 -5.65 17.71
CA SER A 430 -1.65 -4.29 17.83
C SER A 430 -2.03 -3.65 16.49
N SER A 431 -1.40 -4.07 15.37
CA SER A 431 -1.70 -3.51 14.05
C SER A 431 -2.86 -4.18 13.35
N LYS A 432 -3.24 -5.44 13.69
CA LYS A 432 -4.41 -6.20 13.20
C LYS A 432 -5.07 -5.60 11.94
N TYR A 433 -4.36 -5.60 10.80
CA TYR A 433 -4.84 -5.16 9.46
C TYR A 433 -4.67 -3.68 9.04
N GLU A 434 -4.03 -2.84 9.84
CA GLU A 434 -3.67 -1.46 9.47
C GLU A 434 -2.28 -1.37 8.83
N SER A 435 -2.12 -0.42 7.91
CA SER A 435 -0.82 -0.15 7.28
C SER A 435 0.07 0.63 8.25
N LYS A 436 0.96 -0.06 8.96
CA LYS A 436 1.84 0.54 9.98
C LYS A 436 3.31 0.26 9.69
N VAL A 437 4.16 1.15 10.17
CA VAL A 437 5.62 1.01 10.18
C VAL A 437 6.08 0.99 11.62
N LEU A 438 6.81 -0.05 12.02
CA LEU A 438 7.51 -0.09 13.30
C LEU A 438 8.99 0.19 13.09
N MET A 439 9.52 1.16 13.82
CA MET A 439 10.95 1.40 13.96
C MET A 439 11.41 0.91 15.33
N LEU A 440 12.25 -0.12 15.34
CA LEU A 440 12.89 -0.65 16.53
C LEU A 440 14.31 -0.09 16.63
N VAL A 441 14.65 0.49 17.78
CA VAL A 441 15.92 1.18 18.00
C VAL A 441 16.71 0.51 19.12
N ASP A 442 18.01 0.36 18.92
CA ASP A 442 18.92 -0.10 19.96
C ASP A 442 20.04 0.90 20.20
N GLY A 443 20.53 0.96 21.44
CA GLY A 443 21.62 1.82 21.82
C GLY A 443 22.00 1.77 23.28
N LEU A 444 23.02 2.55 23.62
CA LEU A 444 23.64 2.59 24.94
C LEU A 444 23.69 4.03 25.46
N GLU A 445 23.52 4.16 26.78
CA GLU A 445 23.74 5.40 27.52
C GLU A 445 25.23 5.56 27.83
N HIS A 446 26.03 5.81 26.79
CA HIS A 446 27.45 6.09 26.91
C HIS A 446 27.82 7.35 26.14
N PRO A 447 28.91 8.05 26.53
CA PRO A 447 29.56 9.07 25.71
C PRO A 447 29.86 8.50 24.33
N GLY A 448 28.98 8.83 23.38
CA GLY A 448 29.16 8.46 21.99
C GLY A 448 30.39 9.14 21.39
N PRO A 449 30.99 8.57 20.33
CA PRO A 449 32.03 9.26 19.58
C PRO A 449 31.50 10.62 19.09
N PRO A 450 32.37 11.62 18.82
CA PRO A 450 31.96 12.94 18.32
C PRO A 450 31.08 12.92 17.06
N ASN A 451 30.99 11.76 16.38
CA ASN A 451 30.21 11.52 15.16
C ASN A 451 28.89 10.76 15.43
N ASP A 452 28.48 10.63 16.69
CA ASP A 452 27.26 9.92 17.07
C ASP A 452 26.00 10.71 16.72
N LEU A 453 25.09 10.06 16.00
CA LEU A 453 24.17 10.74 15.10
C LEU A 453 22.96 11.40 15.75
N LEU A 454 22.64 11.02 16.98
CA LEU A 454 21.54 11.60 17.76
C LEU A 454 22.03 12.54 18.86
N ASN A 455 23.35 12.72 18.97
CA ASN A 455 24.00 13.21 20.17
C ASN A 455 24.50 14.65 19.97
N ARG A 456 23.98 15.58 20.78
CA ARG A 456 24.40 16.98 20.77
C ARG A 456 24.47 17.53 22.18
N GLY A 457 25.46 18.40 22.42
CA GLY A 457 25.70 19.02 23.73
C GLY A 457 26.79 18.32 24.56
N PRO A 458 27.24 18.97 25.65
CA PRO A 458 28.46 18.61 26.38
C PRO A 458 28.38 17.25 27.10
N LYS A 459 27.18 16.71 27.33
CA LYS A 459 26.98 15.45 28.08
C LYS A 459 26.99 14.18 27.22
N ARG A 460 26.86 14.29 25.88
CA ARG A 460 26.90 13.19 24.89
C ARG A 460 26.28 11.85 25.35
N LEU A 461 25.00 11.77 25.69
CA LEU A 461 24.47 10.65 26.47
C LEU A 461 23.94 9.44 25.68
N CYS A 462 23.79 9.48 24.35
CA CYS A 462 23.06 8.41 23.63
C CYS A 462 23.68 8.00 22.29
N THR A 463 24.01 6.70 22.13
CA THR A 463 24.50 6.14 20.86
C THR A 463 23.53 5.21 20.19
N LEU A 464 23.03 5.61 19.01
CA LEU A 464 22.19 4.77 18.16
C LEU A 464 23.07 3.78 17.40
N LYS A 465 22.90 2.48 17.63
CA LYS A 465 23.66 1.42 16.95
C LYS A 465 23.00 1.00 15.64
N GLU A 466 21.80 0.45 15.75
CA GLU A 466 21.05 -0.10 14.63
C GLU A 466 19.59 0.31 14.71
N THR A 467 18.98 0.47 13.53
CA THR A 467 17.56 0.76 13.40
C THR A 467 16.91 -0.28 12.51
N TRP A 468 15.90 -0.93 13.07
CA TRP A 468 15.17 -2.00 12.43
C TRP A 468 13.80 -1.47 12.02
N PHE A 469 13.46 -1.57 10.74
CA PHE A 469 12.18 -1.12 10.24
C PHE A 469 11.34 -2.29 9.77
N CYS A 470 10.22 -2.53 10.43
CA CYS A 470 9.18 -3.42 9.96
C CYS A 470 8.10 -2.60 9.28
N VAL A 471 7.95 -2.76 7.97
CA VAL A 471 6.86 -2.16 7.20
C VAL A 471 5.81 -3.23 6.98
N HIS A 472 4.59 -3.00 7.48
CA HIS A 472 3.45 -3.87 7.27
C HIS A 472 2.37 -3.12 6.48
N PRO A 473 2.36 -3.24 5.14
CA PRO A 473 1.32 -2.62 4.32
C PRO A 473 0.02 -3.43 4.43
N LYS A 474 -1.13 -2.75 4.41
CA LYS A 474 -2.45 -3.40 4.46
C LYS A 474 -2.57 -4.46 3.35
N GLY A 475 -2.83 -5.70 3.76
CA GLY A 475 -3.00 -6.85 2.86
C GLY A 475 -1.73 -7.37 2.17
N ARG A 476 -0.53 -6.92 2.57
CA ARG A 476 0.76 -7.34 1.98
C ARG A 476 1.71 -7.98 3.01
N ARG A 477 2.79 -8.62 2.54
CA ARG A 477 3.85 -9.18 3.41
C ARG A 477 4.50 -8.06 4.21
N PRO A 478 4.73 -8.26 5.51
CA PRO A 478 5.67 -7.41 6.20
C PRO A 478 7.07 -7.57 5.57
N SER A 479 7.80 -6.47 5.60
CA SER A 479 9.22 -6.44 5.24
C SER A 479 9.99 -5.86 6.39
N LEU A 480 11.08 -6.54 6.75
CA LEU A 480 12.00 -6.10 7.78
C LEU A 480 13.31 -5.74 7.10
N TYR A 481 13.88 -4.59 7.45
CA TYR A 481 15.21 -4.19 7.01
C TYR A 481 15.94 -3.45 8.14
N CYS A 482 17.23 -3.74 8.26
CA CYS A 482 18.12 -3.02 9.18
C CYS A 482 18.81 -1.86 8.44
N ARG A 483 18.96 -0.74 9.15
CA ARG A 483 19.66 0.45 8.69
C ARG A 483 20.61 0.91 9.79
N GLN A 484 21.82 1.27 9.37
CA GLN A 484 22.75 1.99 10.21
C GLN A 484 22.18 3.38 10.56
N SER A 485 22.69 3.93 11.65
CA SER A 485 22.14 5.05 12.40
C SER A 485 21.62 6.22 11.52
N ALA A 486 22.41 6.73 10.56
CA ALA A 486 22.04 7.90 9.74
C ALA A 486 20.90 7.56 8.78
N ALA A 487 21.06 6.43 8.11
CA ALA A 487 20.09 5.90 7.16
C ALA A 487 18.75 5.59 7.85
N GLY A 488 18.77 5.29 9.15
CA GLY A 488 17.58 5.13 9.98
C GLY A 488 16.74 6.40 10.04
N VAL A 489 17.33 7.53 10.44
CA VAL A 489 16.64 8.83 10.54
C VAL A 489 16.07 9.28 9.19
N PHE A 490 16.81 9.08 8.10
CA PHE A 490 16.30 9.39 6.75
C PHE A 490 15.14 8.49 6.34
N THR A 491 15.21 7.21 6.71
CA THR A 491 14.14 6.26 6.40
C THR A 491 12.88 6.62 7.18
N LEU A 492 13.00 7.02 8.45
CA LEU A 492 11.89 7.54 9.26
C LEU A 492 11.17 8.69 8.54
N HIS A 493 11.91 9.72 8.12
CA HIS A 493 11.33 10.84 7.37
C HIS A 493 10.67 10.39 6.06
N ARG A 494 11.31 9.49 5.30
CA ARG A 494 10.75 9.00 4.02
C ARG A 494 9.41 8.29 4.24
N GLN A 495 9.28 7.50 5.31
CA GLN A 495 8.03 6.83 5.65
C GLN A 495 6.94 7.86 6.02
N LEU A 496 7.29 8.90 6.79
CA LEU A 496 6.37 10.00 7.10
C LEU A 496 5.94 10.80 5.88
N ALA A 497 6.85 11.10 4.95
CA ALA A 497 6.54 11.80 3.71
C ALA A 497 5.57 10.99 2.83
N SER A 498 5.61 9.66 2.92
CA SER A 498 4.61 8.77 2.30
C SER A 498 3.31 8.62 3.09
N ARG A 499 3.12 9.42 4.15
CA ARG A 499 1.98 9.38 5.09
C ARG A 499 1.80 8.02 5.77
N ALA A 500 2.90 7.29 5.99
CA ALA A 500 2.85 6.05 6.76
C ALA A 500 2.63 6.37 8.25
N ASP A 501 1.85 5.54 8.94
CA ASP A 501 1.71 5.58 10.39
C ASP A 501 2.94 4.90 11.03
N VAL A 502 3.83 5.70 11.60
CA VAL A 502 5.12 5.23 12.14
C VAL A 502 5.09 5.18 13.66
N HIS A 503 5.40 4.01 14.20
CA HIS A 503 5.54 3.72 15.63
C HIS A 503 7.01 3.44 15.94
N ILE A 504 7.57 4.09 16.96
CA ILE A 504 8.97 3.89 17.37
C ILE A 504 8.99 3.16 18.72
N GLN A 505 9.84 2.15 18.87
CA GLN A 505 10.00 1.40 20.13
C GLN A 505 11.49 1.08 20.37
N ALA A 506 11.94 1.21 21.62
CA ALA A 506 13.28 0.76 22.03
C ALA A 506 13.33 -0.77 22.09
N ILE A 507 14.43 -1.42 21.70
CA ILE A 507 14.58 -2.88 21.79
C ILE A 507 14.83 -3.31 23.24
N GLN A 508 15.58 -2.50 23.99
CA GLN A 508 15.93 -2.70 25.40
C GLN A 508 15.76 -1.39 26.18
N THR A 509 15.78 -1.45 27.51
CA THR A 509 15.65 -0.28 28.39
C THR A 509 16.75 0.77 28.16
N SER A 510 17.97 0.34 27.79
CA SER A 510 19.07 1.25 27.44
C SER A 510 18.78 2.12 26.20
N GLY A 511 17.81 1.74 25.37
CA GLY A 511 17.38 2.49 24.20
C GLY A 511 16.29 3.53 24.46
N GLU A 512 15.74 3.63 25.68
CA GLU A 512 14.68 4.58 26.02
C GLU A 512 15.06 6.06 25.79
N PRO A 513 16.28 6.52 26.13
CA PRO A 513 16.70 7.88 25.81
C PRO A 513 16.69 8.19 24.30
N ILE A 514 17.06 7.19 23.48
CA ILE A 514 17.05 7.28 22.02
C ILE A 514 15.63 7.31 21.48
N LEU A 515 14.74 6.49 22.03
CA LEU A 515 13.32 6.51 21.71
C LEU A 515 12.72 7.89 21.98
N ALA A 516 12.97 8.46 23.17
CA ALA A 516 12.48 9.79 23.53
C ALA A 516 12.97 10.85 22.53
N ARG A 517 14.25 10.80 22.15
CA ARG A 517 14.84 11.68 21.14
C ARG A 517 14.18 11.55 19.77
N LEU A 518 14.03 10.32 19.28
CA LEU A 518 13.42 10.06 17.98
C LEU A 518 11.93 10.44 17.93
N ASN A 519 11.19 10.30 19.03
CA ASN A 519 9.80 10.76 19.12
C ASN A 519 9.68 12.29 19.07
N ARG A 520 10.63 13.03 19.66
CA ARG A 520 10.70 14.49 19.49
C ARG A 520 10.99 14.87 18.03
N LEU A 521 11.96 14.21 17.40
CA LEU A 521 12.26 14.41 15.97
C LEU A 521 11.07 14.07 15.07
N LEU A 522 10.37 12.98 15.35
CA LEU A 522 9.15 12.55 14.66
C LEU A 522 8.09 13.66 14.67
N THR A 523 7.85 14.28 15.83
CA THR A 523 6.91 15.39 15.99
C THR A 523 7.30 16.60 15.15
N VAL A 524 8.59 16.95 15.14
CA VAL A 524 9.13 18.06 14.34
C VAL A 524 8.98 17.79 12.84
N MET A 525 9.31 16.56 12.40
CA MET A 525 9.16 16.14 11.01
C MET A 525 7.69 16.17 10.55
N GLN A 526 6.77 15.68 11.38
CA GLN A 526 5.33 15.72 11.09
C GLN A 526 4.82 17.16 10.97
N THR A 527 5.27 18.05 11.85
CA THR A 527 4.92 19.48 11.81
C THR A 527 5.43 20.16 10.54
N ALA A 528 6.66 19.86 10.12
CA ALA A 528 7.21 20.40 8.88
C ALA A 528 6.47 19.91 7.64
N LEU A 529 6.10 18.62 7.62
CA LEU A 529 5.33 18.03 6.52
C LEU A 529 3.89 18.58 6.44
N SER A 530 3.24 18.83 7.57
CA SER A 530 1.86 19.38 7.59
C SER A 530 1.81 20.86 7.19
N THR A 531 2.84 21.63 7.50
CA THR A 531 2.95 23.06 7.17
C THR A 531 3.66 23.33 5.85
N ASN A 532 4.16 22.27 5.18
CA ASN A 532 5.01 22.37 3.99
C ASN A 532 6.24 23.30 4.19
N CYS A 533 6.70 23.43 5.43
CA CYS A 533 7.86 24.24 5.77
C CYS A 533 9.15 23.46 5.50
N PRO A 534 10.22 24.14 5.03
CA PRO A 534 11.55 23.54 5.02
C PRO A 534 11.91 23.00 6.41
N LEU A 535 12.51 21.82 6.45
CA LEU A 535 12.97 21.19 7.69
C LEU A 535 14.49 21.19 7.72
N VAL A 536 15.08 21.58 8.84
CA VAL A 536 16.53 21.48 9.07
C VAL A 536 16.76 20.66 10.33
N ILE A 537 17.52 19.58 10.20
CA ILE A 537 17.89 18.71 11.32
C ILE A 537 19.40 18.50 11.33
N GLU A 538 19.97 18.32 12.52
CA GLU A 538 21.33 17.85 12.67
C GLU A 538 21.32 16.35 12.92
N VAL A 539 22.12 15.62 12.14
CA VAL A 539 22.29 14.18 12.34
C VAL A 539 23.80 13.91 12.30
N GLY A 540 24.39 13.72 13.49
CA GLY A 540 25.81 13.43 13.70
C GLY A 540 26.77 14.50 13.21
N GLY A 541 26.59 15.72 13.70
CA GLY A 541 27.42 16.86 13.32
C GLY A 541 27.24 17.30 11.87
N THR A 542 26.30 16.70 11.12
CA THR A 542 25.97 17.10 9.75
C THR A 542 24.61 17.75 9.72
N ILE A 543 24.53 18.95 9.15
CA ILE A 543 23.27 19.66 8.94
C ILE A 543 22.63 19.16 7.64
N TRP A 544 21.39 18.72 7.76
CA TRP A 544 20.57 18.25 6.65
C TRP A 544 19.38 19.17 6.48
N ARG A 545 19.16 19.60 5.24
CA ARG A 545 18.02 20.44 4.86
C ARG A 545 17.10 19.67 3.94
N HIS A 546 15.82 19.64 4.29
CA HIS A 546 14.75 19.11 3.47
C HIS A 546 13.92 20.25 2.86
N HIS A 547 13.80 20.23 1.54
CA HIS A 547 12.99 21.19 0.78
C HIS A 547 12.51 20.53 -0.52
N ASN A 548 11.25 20.76 -0.91
CA ASN A 548 10.64 20.16 -2.12
C ASN A 548 10.84 18.63 -2.21
N HIS A 549 10.57 17.91 -1.11
CA HIS A 549 10.70 16.45 -1.03
C HIS A 549 12.13 15.91 -1.23
N ARG A 550 13.16 16.75 -1.13
CA ARG A 550 14.57 16.36 -1.30
C ARG A 550 15.39 16.72 -0.08
N TRP A 551 16.23 15.78 0.34
CA TRP A 551 17.27 16.01 1.33
C TRP A 551 18.54 16.50 0.65
N LYS A 552 19.14 17.57 1.18
CA LYS A 552 20.47 18.03 0.81
C LYS A 552 21.32 18.11 2.06
N GLN A 553 22.50 17.52 1.99
CA GLN A 553 23.57 17.81 2.95
C GLN A 553 24.01 19.24 2.68
N THR A 554 24.00 20.09 3.70
CA THR A 554 24.48 21.46 3.57
C THR A 554 25.74 21.62 4.40
N LYS A 555 26.88 21.84 3.72
CA LYS A 555 28.12 22.29 4.36
C LYS A 555 28.12 23.80 4.60
N GLU A 556 27.23 24.52 3.92
CA GLU A 556 27.28 25.98 3.82
C GLU A 556 26.74 26.66 5.10
N PRO A 557 27.55 27.46 5.80
CA PRO A 557 27.07 28.35 6.86
C PRO A 557 26.27 29.54 6.30
N PHE A 558 26.32 29.78 4.97
CA PHE A 558 25.62 30.86 4.28
C PHE A 558 24.29 30.41 3.70
N ALA A 559 23.22 30.47 4.49
CA ALA A 559 21.87 30.33 3.98
C ALA A 559 21.14 31.68 4.02
N LYS A 560 20.48 32.06 2.91
CA LYS A 560 19.37 33.03 2.99
C LYS A 560 18.36 32.52 4.04
N PRO A 561 17.68 33.40 4.79
CA PRO A 561 16.64 32.98 5.72
C PRO A 561 15.44 32.48 4.91
N ASN A 562 15.40 31.18 4.64
CA ASN A 562 14.13 30.51 4.44
C ASN A 562 13.70 30.02 5.83
N GLN A 563 12.56 30.50 6.32
CA GLN A 563 11.95 29.99 7.55
C GLN A 563 11.94 28.47 7.50
N ALA A 564 12.66 27.83 8.42
CA ALA A 564 12.73 26.39 8.52
C ALA A 564 12.38 25.98 9.93
N ILE A 565 11.63 24.89 10.07
CA ILE A 565 11.45 24.25 11.38
C ILE A 565 12.76 23.55 11.70
N SER A 566 13.35 23.86 12.85
CA SER A 566 14.60 23.26 13.27
C SER A 566 14.40 22.19 14.33
N ASP A 567 15.43 21.38 14.49
CA ASP A 567 15.58 20.48 15.61
C ASP A 567 15.69 21.22 16.96
N PRO A 568 14.82 20.94 17.95
CA PRO A 568 14.78 21.65 19.23
C PRO A 568 16.00 21.40 20.12
N GLU A 569 16.70 20.27 19.94
CA GLU A 569 17.93 19.96 20.70
C GLU A 569 19.19 20.48 19.98
N ALA A 570 19.00 21.12 18.81
CA ALA A 570 20.04 21.85 18.11
C ALA A 570 19.76 23.36 18.07
N PRO A 571 19.73 24.06 19.22
CA PRO A 571 19.26 25.45 19.28
C PRO A 571 20.15 26.47 18.57
N ASP A 572 21.41 26.19 18.26
CA ASP A 572 22.17 27.08 17.35
C ASP A 572 21.79 26.90 15.88
N ILE A 573 21.05 25.83 15.50
CA ILE A 573 20.29 25.83 14.25
C ILE A 573 19.19 26.90 14.32
N ASN A 574 18.57 27.11 15.49
CA ASN A 574 17.63 28.22 15.70
C ASN A 574 18.29 29.61 15.66
N THR A 575 19.59 29.76 15.98
CA THR A 575 20.27 31.05 15.77
C THR A 575 20.39 31.45 14.29
N PHE A 576 20.15 30.53 13.35
CA PHE A 576 19.99 30.84 11.93
C PHE A 576 18.61 31.39 11.56
N VAL A 577 17.60 31.30 12.42
CA VAL A 577 16.23 31.78 12.18
C VAL A 577 15.86 32.77 13.29
N SER A 578 16.22 34.05 13.14
CA SER A 578 15.76 35.05 14.10
C SER A 578 14.27 35.34 13.83
N PRO A 579 13.41 35.39 14.85
CA PRO A 579 12.04 35.82 14.70
C PRO A 579 12.03 37.32 14.37
N THR A 580 11.37 37.67 13.26
CA THR A 580 10.67 38.94 13.05
C THR A 580 11.28 40.17 13.73
N ASN A 581 12.13 40.92 13.00
CA ASN A 581 12.16 42.39 12.91
C ASN A 581 13.45 42.80 12.20
N ALA A 582 13.47 42.71 10.87
CA ALA A 582 14.53 43.34 10.10
C ALA A 582 14.46 44.86 10.35
N PRO A 583 15.51 45.51 10.89
CA PRO A 583 15.50 46.94 11.12
C PRO A 583 15.30 47.68 9.79
N GLN A 584 14.39 48.66 9.80
CA GLN A 584 14.11 49.50 8.65
C GLN A 584 15.40 50.16 8.15
N ARG A 585 15.66 49.98 6.84
CA ARG A 585 16.78 50.57 6.10
C ARG A 585 16.76 52.09 6.23
N THR A 586 17.53 52.62 7.16
CA THR A 586 17.91 54.04 7.18
C THR A 586 19.41 54.12 6.85
N GLY A 587 19.73 54.97 5.88
CA GLY A 587 20.93 54.87 5.03
C GLY A 587 22.24 55.33 5.64
N GLN A 588 22.51 55.13 6.93
CA GLN A 588 23.78 55.53 7.54
C GLN A 588 24.40 54.37 8.33
N THR A 589 25.56 53.92 7.84
CA THR A 589 26.43 52.88 8.40
C THR A 589 25.83 51.47 8.42
N ARG A 590 26.23 50.64 7.44
CA ARG A 590 25.85 49.22 7.37
C ARG A 590 26.67 48.45 8.43
N VAL A 591 26.01 47.81 9.40
CA VAL A 591 26.67 47.14 10.53
C VAL A 591 26.77 45.63 10.27
N LEU A 592 27.95 45.06 10.46
CA LEU A 592 28.16 43.61 10.59
C LEU A 592 28.12 43.27 12.10
N ASP A 593 27.06 42.62 12.55
CA ASP A 593 26.93 42.18 13.94
C ASP A 593 27.78 40.92 14.14
N CYS A 594 28.57 40.85 15.21
CA CYS A 594 29.38 39.69 15.58
C CYS A 594 29.11 39.32 17.04
N ALA A 595 28.38 38.23 17.29
CA ALA A 595 28.19 37.70 18.62
C ALA A 595 29.25 36.66 18.98
N ILE A 596 29.89 36.83 20.13
CA ILE A 596 30.96 35.95 20.60
C ILE A 596 30.40 35.02 21.68
N ARG A 597 30.65 33.72 21.56
CA ARG A 597 30.22 32.71 22.55
C ARG A 597 31.35 31.79 22.95
N LYS A 598 31.52 31.55 24.24
CA LYS A 598 32.50 30.60 24.76
C LYS A 598 32.06 29.16 24.46
N ILE A 599 32.96 28.35 23.90
CA ILE A 599 32.72 26.91 23.61
C ILE A 599 33.39 26.06 24.68
N SER A 600 34.66 26.38 24.96
CA SER A 600 35.53 25.70 25.90
C SER A 600 36.38 26.75 26.63
N GLU A 601 37.28 26.32 27.52
CA GLU A 601 38.18 27.26 28.21
C GLU A 601 39.11 28.01 27.24
N ASN A 602 39.44 27.40 26.10
CA ASN A 602 40.43 27.92 25.16
C ASN A 602 39.83 28.32 23.81
N GLU A 603 38.51 28.25 23.62
CA GLU A 603 37.90 28.47 22.31
C GLU A 603 36.55 29.21 22.36
N VAL A 604 36.29 29.97 21.31
CA VAL A 604 35.07 30.75 21.10
C VAL A 604 34.47 30.52 19.71
N PHE A 605 33.16 30.72 19.61
CA PHE A 605 32.44 30.93 18.35
C PHE A 605 32.26 32.42 18.09
N LEU A 606 32.48 32.80 16.84
CA LEU A 606 32.15 34.10 16.27
C LEU A 606 30.96 33.92 15.33
N LEU A 607 29.83 34.55 15.67
CA LEU A 607 28.59 34.50 14.93
C LEU A 607 28.38 35.84 14.23
N PHE A 608 28.73 35.91 12.96
CA PHE A 608 28.55 37.11 12.14
C PHE A 608 27.16 37.14 11.49
N HIS A 609 26.57 38.33 11.44
CA HIS A 609 25.30 38.62 10.80
C HIS A 609 25.42 39.94 10.03
N ASP A 610 25.19 39.90 8.72
CA ASP A 610 25.24 41.10 7.89
C ASP A 610 23.87 41.78 7.74
N PRO A 611 23.80 43.01 7.19
CA PRO A 611 22.54 43.74 6.96
C PRO A 611 21.61 43.12 5.93
N TRP A 612 22.03 42.06 5.25
CA TRP A 612 21.27 41.35 4.23
C TRP A 612 20.85 39.95 4.70
N ASP A 613 20.90 39.71 6.01
CA ASP A 613 20.57 38.47 6.72
C ASP A 613 21.47 37.27 6.35
N PHE A 614 22.67 37.50 5.80
CA PHE A 614 23.66 36.44 5.70
C PHE A 614 24.32 36.20 7.06
N LYS A 615 24.63 34.93 7.33
CA LYS A 615 25.21 34.47 8.59
C LYS A 615 26.51 33.71 8.32
N LEU A 616 27.49 33.87 9.21
CA LEU A 616 28.73 33.10 9.21
C LEU A 616 29.12 32.72 10.63
N THR A 617 29.44 31.45 10.85
CA THR A 617 29.98 30.97 12.13
C THR A 617 31.43 30.57 11.95
N LEU A 618 32.32 31.15 12.75
CA LEU A 618 33.73 30.77 12.81
C LEU A 618 34.10 30.30 14.21
N ARG A 619 34.99 29.31 14.30
CA ARG A 619 35.59 28.87 15.57
C ARG A 619 37.01 29.42 15.66
N ARG A 620 37.38 30.01 16.80
CA ARG A 620 38.71 30.57 17.03
C ARG A 620 39.22 30.26 18.43
N PRO A 621 40.54 30.10 18.61
CA PRO A 621 41.17 30.12 19.93
C PRO A 621 40.84 31.43 20.67
N LEU A 622 40.70 31.36 21.98
CA LEU A 622 40.47 32.53 22.83
C LEU A 622 41.71 33.45 22.84
N SER A 623 42.91 32.88 22.71
CA SER A 623 44.20 33.60 22.65
C SER A 623 44.29 34.56 21.48
N THR A 624 43.76 34.20 20.30
CA THR A 624 43.87 35.03 19.08
C THR A 624 42.64 35.86 18.78
N LEU A 625 41.69 35.93 19.71
CA LEU A 625 40.42 36.60 19.51
C LEU A 625 40.57 38.10 19.18
N ASN A 626 41.37 38.84 19.95
CA ASN A 626 41.57 40.28 19.75
C ASN A 626 42.24 40.58 18.42
N THR A 627 43.34 39.87 18.12
CA THR A 627 44.06 39.97 16.85
C THR A 627 43.12 39.70 15.67
N TYR A 628 42.27 38.67 15.78
CA TYR A 628 41.30 38.34 14.75
C TYR A 628 40.23 39.43 14.58
N LEU A 629 39.64 39.94 15.67
CA LEU A 629 38.64 41.01 15.60
C LEU A 629 39.20 42.32 15.02
N ASN A 630 40.41 42.70 15.42
CA ASN A 630 41.10 43.88 14.89
C ASN A 630 41.38 43.74 13.38
N ARG A 631 41.77 42.54 12.93
CA ARG A 631 41.95 42.26 11.50
C ARG A 631 40.63 42.39 10.73
N ILE A 632 39.55 41.84 11.27
CA ILE A 632 38.23 41.94 10.63
C ILE A 632 37.83 43.42 10.50
N GLN A 633 38.06 44.23 11.52
CA GLN A 633 37.85 45.69 11.46
C GLN A 633 38.66 46.35 10.34
N SER A 634 39.94 45.99 10.18
CA SER A 634 40.78 46.46 9.08
C SER A 634 40.20 46.08 7.70
N TRP A 635 39.81 44.82 7.51
CA TRP A 635 39.19 44.36 6.25
C TRP A 635 37.87 45.04 5.92
N MET A 636 37.10 45.42 6.94
CA MET A 636 35.86 46.17 6.76
C MET A 636 36.10 47.63 6.37
N HIS A 637 37.23 48.22 6.82
CA HIS A 637 37.64 49.56 6.41
C HIS A 637 38.04 49.58 4.92
N ASP A 638 38.76 48.54 4.47
CA ASP A 638 39.27 48.42 3.10
C ASP A 638 38.24 47.85 2.09
N ALA A 639 37.05 47.48 2.55
CA ALA A 639 36.01 46.93 1.69
C ALA A 639 35.39 48.00 0.78
N LYS A 640 35.02 47.63 -0.45
CA LYS A 640 34.34 48.52 -1.42
C LYS A 640 33.08 49.18 -0.85
N THR A 641 32.44 48.49 0.10
CA THR A 641 31.31 49.02 0.86
C THR A 641 31.70 48.99 2.34
N PRO A 642 32.01 50.15 2.96
CA PRO A 642 32.42 50.18 4.36
C PRO A 642 31.33 49.59 5.26
N LEU A 643 31.71 48.67 6.13
CA LEU A 643 30.86 48.10 7.18
C LEU A 643 31.43 48.49 8.55
N ALA A 644 30.57 48.73 9.54
CA ALA A 644 31.01 48.83 10.93
C ALA A 644 30.88 47.47 11.62
N LEU A 645 31.90 47.01 12.34
CA LEU A 645 31.78 45.84 13.20
C LEU A 645 31.08 46.21 14.50
N LYS A 646 30.00 45.51 14.83
CA LYS A 646 29.41 45.59 16.17
C LYS A 646 29.61 44.26 16.88
N THR A 647 30.50 44.24 17.86
CA THR A 647 30.78 43.03 18.65
C THR A 647 29.87 42.95 19.88
N HIS A 648 29.28 41.78 20.09
CA HIS A 648 28.51 41.43 21.28
C HIS A 648 29.32 40.45 22.10
N ILE A 649 29.99 40.96 23.13
CA ILE A 649 30.86 40.18 24.02
C ILE A 649 30.13 39.95 25.34
N PRO A 650 29.85 38.69 25.74
CA PRO A 650 29.32 38.37 27.06
C PRO A 650 30.23 38.89 28.18
N ASN A 651 29.66 39.34 29.30
CA ASN A 651 30.41 39.90 30.43
C ASN A 651 31.53 38.97 30.93
N GLU A 652 31.27 37.66 30.94
CA GLU A 652 32.24 36.61 31.30
C GLU A 652 33.48 36.57 30.39
N LEU A 653 33.32 36.87 29.10
CA LEU A 653 34.41 36.94 28.13
C LEU A 653 35.07 38.32 28.13
N ALA A 654 34.32 39.39 28.38
CA ALA A 654 34.87 40.75 28.43
C ALA A 654 36.00 40.88 29.45
N VAL A 655 35.88 40.22 30.62
CA VAL A 655 36.93 40.20 31.64
C VAL A 655 38.17 39.41 31.19
N LEU A 656 38.00 38.35 30.40
CA LEU A 656 39.10 37.53 29.88
C LEU A 656 39.83 38.21 28.73
N ILE A 657 39.08 38.94 27.89
CA ILE A 657 39.58 39.65 26.72
C ILE A 657 40.34 40.93 27.11
N ASN A 658 39.89 41.61 28.18
CA ASN A 658 40.49 42.86 28.66
C ASN A 658 41.67 42.65 29.63
N LYS A 659 41.99 41.41 30.01
CA LYS A 659 43.23 41.13 30.72
C LYS A 659 44.41 41.29 29.74
N PRO A 660 45.44 42.08 30.06
CA PRO A 660 46.64 42.14 29.23
C PRO A 660 47.23 40.73 29.14
N GLN A 661 47.12 40.11 27.97
CA GLN A 661 47.71 38.80 27.73
C GLN A 661 49.23 38.98 27.71
N SER A 662 49.96 38.12 28.43
CA SER A 662 51.39 38.29 28.70
C SER A 662 52.30 38.14 27.48
N SER A 663 51.76 37.77 26.32
CA SER A 663 52.40 37.83 25.01
C SER A 663 51.34 37.37 24.01
N GLU A 664 50.86 38.25 23.13
CA GLU A 664 50.05 37.78 22.00
C GLU A 664 50.89 36.82 21.15
N PRO A 665 50.35 35.68 20.71
CA PRO A 665 51.08 34.78 19.82
C PRO A 665 51.45 35.55 18.55
N ALA A 666 52.73 35.51 18.18
CA ALA A 666 53.20 36.13 16.96
C ALA A 666 52.46 35.48 15.77
N CYS A 667 51.92 36.30 14.87
CA CYS A 667 51.16 35.82 13.73
C CYS A 667 52.06 35.83 12.49
N LEU A 668 52.05 34.74 11.71
CA LEU A 668 52.71 34.70 10.41
C LEU A 668 51.73 35.27 9.36
N PRO A 669 52.02 36.44 8.76
CA PRO A 669 51.12 37.06 7.80
C PRO A 669 51.18 36.34 6.44
N ILE A 670 50.03 35.93 5.94
CA ILE A 670 49.89 35.32 4.61
C ILE A 670 49.03 36.23 3.74
N LYS A 671 49.55 36.62 2.56
CA LYS A 671 48.78 37.31 1.53
C LYS A 671 48.36 36.34 0.45
N ILE A 672 47.12 36.44 0.01
CA ILE A 672 46.56 35.54 -1.00
C ILE A 672 45.89 36.36 -2.09
N SER A 673 46.25 36.11 -3.34
CA SER A 673 45.58 36.71 -4.50
C SER A 673 45.10 35.65 -5.50
N GLY A 674 43.91 35.87 -6.08
CA GLY A 674 43.33 34.92 -7.06
C GLY A 674 41.80 34.83 -7.11
N SER A 675 41.27 33.62 -7.35
CA SER A 675 39.83 33.35 -7.53
C SER A 675 39.38 32.19 -6.63
N PHE A 676 38.72 32.45 -5.50
CA PHE A 676 38.28 31.40 -4.58
C PHE A 676 37.30 30.42 -5.25
N PRO A 677 37.37 29.09 -5.00
CA PRO A 677 38.26 28.41 -4.04
C PRO A 677 39.70 28.19 -4.52
N ASN A 678 40.02 28.56 -5.76
CA ASN A 678 41.32 28.37 -6.39
C ASN A 678 42.16 29.65 -6.26
N ALA A 679 42.75 29.86 -5.09
CA ALA A 679 43.81 30.86 -4.92
C ALA A 679 44.89 30.64 -6.02
N ARG A 680 45.55 31.72 -6.44
CA ARG A 680 46.52 31.65 -7.56
C ARG A 680 47.92 31.97 -7.10
N VAL A 681 48.05 32.86 -6.12
CA VAL A 681 49.35 33.28 -5.61
C VAL A 681 49.25 33.41 -4.09
N LEU A 682 50.14 32.72 -3.40
CA LEU A 682 50.31 32.77 -1.95
C LEU A 682 51.63 33.48 -1.65
N THR A 683 51.61 34.51 -0.80
CA THR A 683 52.81 35.24 -0.38
C THR A 683 53.00 35.09 1.12
N VAL A 684 54.18 34.62 1.53
CA VAL A 684 54.57 34.38 2.94
C VAL A 684 55.90 35.09 3.17
N GLN A 685 55.96 36.04 4.12
CA GLN A 685 57.19 36.82 4.39
C GLN A 685 57.87 37.31 3.09
N ASP A 686 57.09 37.95 2.21
CA ASP A 686 57.51 38.46 0.89
C ASP A 686 57.91 37.40 -0.16
N ASN A 687 57.94 36.10 0.18
CA ASN A 687 58.13 35.03 -0.80
C ASN A 687 56.83 34.73 -1.54
N VAL A 688 56.86 34.79 -2.87
CA VAL A 688 55.70 34.60 -3.74
C VAL A 688 55.69 33.18 -4.31
N PHE A 689 54.59 32.45 -4.11
CA PHE A 689 54.37 31.08 -4.58
C PHE A 689 53.16 31.02 -5.52
N ASP A 690 53.38 30.66 -6.80
CA ASP A 690 52.31 30.49 -7.79
C ASP A 690 51.70 29.07 -7.71
N GLU A 691 50.40 29.00 -7.46
CA GLU A 691 49.63 27.76 -7.30
C GLU A 691 49.28 27.07 -8.64
N LYS A 692 49.57 27.69 -9.80
CA LYS A 692 49.31 27.06 -11.12
C LYS A 692 50.12 25.78 -11.38
N SER A 693 51.09 25.44 -10.52
CA SER A 693 51.79 24.17 -10.57
C SER A 693 51.77 23.50 -9.20
N ASP A 694 51.49 22.19 -9.15
CA ASP A 694 51.63 21.37 -7.93
C ASP A 694 52.99 21.54 -7.24
N LYS A 695 54.02 21.91 -8.01
CA LYS A 695 55.37 22.21 -7.50
C LYS A 695 55.43 23.52 -6.69
N GLY A 696 54.69 24.56 -7.08
CA GLY A 696 54.66 25.84 -6.37
C GLY A 696 53.97 25.72 -5.02
N LEU A 697 52.85 25.00 -4.96
CA LEU A 697 52.13 24.75 -3.72
C LEU A 697 52.95 23.89 -2.74
N LYS A 698 53.60 22.81 -3.22
CA LYS A 698 54.49 22.01 -2.37
C LYS A 698 55.63 22.84 -1.77
N LYS A 699 56.21 23.77 -2.55
CA LYS A 699 57.23 24.70 -2.05
C LYS A 699 56.69 25.64 -0.99
N ALA A 700 55.47 26.15 -1.15
CA ALA A 700 54.82 27.00 -0.17
C ALA A 700 54.54 26.26 1.14
N ILE A 701 53.98 25.04 1.06
CA ILE A 701 53.71 24.19 2.24
C ILE A 701 55.02 23.85 2.95
N GLN A 702 56.07 23.49 2.21
CA GLN A 702 57.38 23.20 2.79
C GLN A 702 57.99 24.43 3.48
N HIS A 703 57.87 25.60 2.86
CA HIS A 703 58.36 26.86 3.45
C HIS A 703 57.60 27.19 4.74
N LEU A 704 56.27 27.09 4.73
CA LEU A 704 55.43 27.30 5.91
C LEU A 704 55.74 26.28 7.01
N TYR A 705 55.94 25.01 6.65
CA TYR A 705 56.34 23.98 7.60
C TYR A 705 57.66 24.35 8.28
N ASN A 706 58.69 24.75 7.51
CA ASN A 706 59.98 25.13 8.07
C ASN A 706 59.85 26.34 9.03
N VAL A 707 59.11 27.39 8.61
CA VAL A 707 58.92 28.59 9.44
C VAL A 707 58.20 28.28 10.75
N LEU A 708 57.14 27.47 10.73
CA LEU A 708 56.40 27.08 11.92
C LEU A 708 57.15 26.05 12.78
N HIS A 709 57.99 25.21 12.16
CA HIS A 709 58.84 24.28 12.89
C HIS A 709 59.90 25.04 13.69
N ASP A 710 60.50 26.06 13.09
CA ASP A 710 61.51 26.91 13.73
C ASP A 710 60.90 27.89 14.75
N ASN A 711 59.58 28.17 14.65
CA ASN A 711 58.85 29.10 15.52
C ASN A 711 57.46 28.51 15.88
N PRO A 712 57.38 27.51 16.76
CA PRO A 712 56.13 26.79 17.08
C PRO A 712 55.06 27.66 17.75
N GLU A 713 55.44 28.81 18.27
CA GLU A 713 54.54 29.84 18.81
C GLU A 713 53.83 30.68 17.73
N LEU A 714 54.22 30.55 16.45
CA LEU A 714 53.56 31.25 15.35
C LEU A 714 52.21 30.64 15.00
N GLU A 715 51.17 31.46 14.96
CA GLU A 715 49.89 31.07 14.35
C GLU A 715 49.82 31.52 12.87
N LEU A 716 49.36 30.60 12.01
CA LEU A 716 49.09 30.90 10.61
C LEU A 716 47.87 31.80 10.49
N THR A 717 48.05 32.93 9.83
CA THR A 717 46.94 33.85 9.63
C THR A 717 46.94 34.46 8.24
N VAL A 718 45.77 34.52 7.62
CA VAL A 718 45.61 35.23 6.34
C VAL A 718 45.39 36.70 6.65
N ASP A 719 46.31 37.55 6.21
CA ASP A 719 46.34 38.99 6.48
C ASP A 719 45.73 39.82 5.34
N GLU A 720 45.96 39.40 4.09
CA GLU A 720 45.44 40.07 2.92
C GLU A 720 44.80 39.04 1.96
N LEU A 721 43.54 39.29 1.58
CA LEU A 721 42.79 38.41 0.68
C LEU A 721 42.29 39.20 -0.54
N SER A 722 43.10 39.21 -1.59
CA SER A 722 42.80 39.83 -2.88
C SER A 722 42.15 38.82 -3.82
N VAL A 723 40.91 38.43 -3.51
CA VAL A 723 40.15 37.45 -4.29
C VAL A 723 39.09 38.13 -5.16
N SER A 724 39.00 37.73 -6.43
CA SER A 724 37.86 38.03 -7.29
C SER A 724 36.62 37.30 -6.78
N LEU A 725 35.87 37.95 -5.89
CA LEU A 725 34.58 37.45 -5.42
C LEU A 725 33.50 37.78 -6.46
N PRO A 726 32.49 36.90 -6.66
CA PRO A 726 31.31 37.26 -7.42
C PRO A 726 30.70 38.53 -6.80
N ALA A 727 30.27 39.47 -7.63
CA ALA A 727 29.65 40.73 -7.20
C ALA A 727 28.38 40.43 -6.40
N THR A 728 28.54 40.25 -5.08
CA THR A 728 27.49 39.83 -4.16
C THR A 728 27.37 40.85 -3.05
N LYS A 729 26.17 40.95 -2.47
CA LYS A 729 25.90 41.87 -1.37
C LYS A 729 26.63 41.48 -0.06
N ALA A 730 27.17 40.26 0.03
CA ALA A 730 27.84 39.71 1.22
C ALA A 730 29.38 39.65 1.10
N GLU A 731 30.00 40.58 0.34
CA GLU A 731 31.43 40.54 0.00
C GLU A 731 32.34 40.30 1.21
N VAL A 732 32.13 41.03 2.32
CA VAL A 732 32.96 40.93 3.53
C VAL A 732 32.82 39.56 4.19
N LEU A 733 31.60 39.04 4.31
CA LEU A 733 31.36 37.70 4.86
C LEU A 733 32.01 36.60 4.02
N PHE A 734 31.99 36.74 2.69
CA PHE A 734 32.70 35.83 1.79
C PHE A 734 34.22 35.90 1.98
N ARG A 735 34.80 37.09 2.17
CA ARG A 735 36.23 37.23 2.49
C ARG A 735 36.59 36.52 3.80
N LEU A 736 35.78 36.71 4.84
CA LEU A 736 35.97 36.06 6.15
C LEU A 736 35.95 34.53 6.05
N TYR A 737 34.97 33.99 5.32
CA TYR A 737 34.88 32.54 5.10
C TYR A 737 36.04 31.99 4.28
N ALA A 738 36.39 32.67 3.18
CA ALA A 738 37.48 32.25 2.32
C ALA A 738 38.81 32.22 3.08
N ALA A 739 39.10 33.25 3.88
CA ALA A 739 40.28 33.26 4.75
C ALA A 739 40.28 32.07 5.72
N ALA A 740 39.17 31.83 6.43
CA ALA A 740 39.08 30.76 7.40
C ALA A 740 39.24 29.35 6.80
N GLU A 741 38.67 29.10 5.62
CA GLU A 741 38.84 27.82 4.92
C GLU A 741 40.26 27.62 4.42
N ILE A 742 40.92 28.68 3.93
CA ILE A 742 42.32 28.58 3.50
C ILE A 742 43.24 28.34 4.69
N GLU A 743 43.07 29.05 5.81
CA GLU A 743 43.81 28.80 7.06
C GLU A 743 43.69 27.33 7.46
N LYS A 744 42.46 26.81 7.53
CA LYS A 744 42.19 25.42 7.90
C LYS A 744 42.83 24.42 6.92
N TRP A 745 42.78 24.71 5.63
CA TRP A 745 43.37 23.86 4.61
C TRP A 745 44.90 23.84 4.72
N LEU A 746 45.55 25.00 4.88
CA LEU A 746 47.00 25.12 5.07
C LEU A 746 47.46 24.38 6.33
N THR A 747 46.80 24.61 7.47
CA THR A 747 47.11 23.89 8.72
C THR A 747 47.01 22.38 8.53
N LYS A 748 45.98 21.91 7.82
CA LYS A 748 45.83 20.48 7.52
C LYS A 748 46.97 19.96 6.65
N GLN A 749 47.36 20.68 5.58
CA GLN A 749 48.45 20.27 4.70
C GLN A 749 49.79 20.22 5.45
N ILE A 750 50.07 21.22 6.28
CA ILE A 750 51.30 21.29 7.09
C ILE A 750 51.36 20.12 8.08
N ASN A 751 50.27 19.83 8.78
CA ASN A 751 50.21 18.69 9.70
C ASN A 751 50.36 17.33 8.98
N GLN A 752 49.90 17.23 7.73
CA GLN A 752 50.10 16.04 6.91
C GLN A 752 51.55 15.89 6.45
N SER A 753 52.21 17.00 6.09
CA SER A 753 53.63 17.03 5.77
C SER A 753 54.51 16.74 6.98
N ALA A 754 54.08 17.09 8.19
CA ALA A 754 54.79 16.76 9.44
C ALA A 754 54.73 15.26 9.80
N ALA A 755 53.74 14.54 9.28
CA ALA A 755 53.52 13.11 9.55
C ALA A 755 54.19 12.18 8.53
N LEU A 756 54.74 12.75 7.45
CA LEU A 756 55.52 12.08 6.40
C LEU A 756 57.00 12.34 6.63
#